data_AF-A0A3Q2FSK3-F1
#
_entry.id   AF-A0A3Q2FSK3-F1
#
_cell.length_a   1.000
_cell.length_b   1.000
_cell.length_c   1.000
_cell.angle_alpha   90.00
_cell.angle_beta   90.00
_cell.angle_gamma   90.00
#
_symmetry.space_group_name_H-M   'P 1'
#
loop_
_entity.id
_entity.type
_entity.pdbx_description
1 polymer ?
#
loop_
_entity_poly.entity_id
_entity_poly.type
_entity_poly.pdbx_seq_one_letter_code
_entity_poly.pdbx_strand_id
1 'polypeptide(L)'
;DFCDAIFRTDSTPTESQIKTVKEFCSSHSPKLVECVNNFTESYPARSPIDSLYCCDRAEAPNCQAACKHLLRTMNTDQEIMEGLIKECGTQPLPQDPMWQCFLIRAHPPSPPVDETPHPAKMDRAKLHCCSKANTSVCRPTELFRSCNMQSDQGAMNDIKLWSNGTIKMPFMNIPVLDIRKCLPDMWKAVACSLQIKPCHSKSRGSIICKSDCVDILTKCGDKKYFHEGQTPERLCEVLSPIDDPEHCIPLHRYLTPSSLGNSIVEEIIHPCNPNPCPSNHLCQVNRKGCLEDTSCQPYICVPGCKMGEASEFLVQQDALIQVPTHDGAAGCHEMCSCGPSGRLENCMSIPCVEMDKGCIVEGQRKDHGSSFTTDCNTCSCFAGETICSTRKCPTKKDSWFDAINHPCNCPYSFIPVCAVNGRTYPSGCVARCMGFKDQQFVFGHCHSSNPCTGISCPRNQRCVPRRRVCLSNTSDCLQYECIGRPAVCDRSSMEPACDTDGLVHRSLCHLQQAGKKLAYMGHCQDACRKTKKVCGHNGETYSTVCEAFSDRVAVDYEGPCRAVGALSGMILDRVCIEVTCPPISVQGCRPITPPGACCPICASILQILWSQKQMNTFSKLNKNQPVTVYDILQILRLHVSVPQCDVFGYLSIDNRLVVLVAAVDHQPTPLQIEACSKEAEKIDSLINYASPTLVSHVPLSAFLSSEINASSIHSGGSLPSPVHLSLWFILALIITAAPRIQ
;
A
#
# COMPACT_ATOMS: atom_id res chain seq x y z
N ASP A 1 -33.13 -20.08 29.00
CA ASP A 1 -33.04 -20.82 27.71
C ASP A 1 -33.82 -20.19 26.56
N PHE A 2 -35.15 -20.29 26.48
CA PHE A 2 -35.91 -19.72 25.35
C PHE A 2 -35.83 -18.19 25.26
N CYS A 3 -35.92 -17.48 26.39
CA CYS A 3 -35.75 -16.02 26.44
C CYS A 3 -34.29 -15.57 26.21
N ASP A 4 -33.31 -16.45 26.44
CA ASP A 4 -31.88 -16.15 26.20
C ASP A 4 -31.48 -16.36 24.74
N ALA A 5 -32.27 -17.13 23.98
CA ALA A 5 -31.91 -17.54 22.63
C ALA A 5 -31.76 -16.35 21.65
N ILE A 6 -32.49 -15.25 21.89
CA ILE A 6 -32.42 -14.03 21.08
C ILE A 6 -31.11 -13.26 21.24
N PHE A 7 -30.39 -13.49 22.33
CA PHE A 7 -29.10 -12.84 22.65
C PHE A 7 -27.89 -13.70 22.23
N ARG A 8 -28.11 -14.92 21.71
CA ARG A 8 -27.05 -15.90 21.39
C ARG A 8 -26.66 -15.94 19.92
N THR A 9 -27.22 -15.08 19.07
CA THR A 9 -26.98 -15.03 17.62
C THR A 9 -26.43 -13.68 17.18
N ASP A 10 -25.36 -13.66 16.39
CA ASP A 10 -24.72 -12.44 15.82
C ASP A 10 -25.50 -11.81 14.63
N SER A 11 -26.76 -12.22 14.44
CA SER A 11 -27.66 -11.74 13.37
C SER A 11 -28.86 -11.03 13.97
N THR A 12 -29.33 -9.96 13.32
CA THR A 12 -30.54 -9.22 13.72
C THR A 12 -31.75 -10.17 13.84
N PRO A 13 -32.44 -10.22 15.00
CA PRO A 13 -33.60 -11.09 15.19
C PRO A 13 -34.73 -10.78 14.21
N THR A 14 -35.37 -11.82 13.64
CA THR A 14 -36.53 -11.64 12.74
C THR A 14 -37.79 -11.22 13.50
N GLU A 15 -38.73 -10.55 12.84
CA GLU A 15 -39.99 -10.08 13.46
C GLU A 15 -40.80 -11.22 14.10
N SER A 16 -40.77 -12.41 13.50
CA SER A 16 -41.40 -13.61 14.07
C SER A 16 -40.72 -14.05 15.38
N GLN A 17 -39.38 -14.04 15.44
CA GLN A 17 -38.62 -14.38 16.65
C GLN A 17 -38.86 -13.35 17.76
N ILE A 18 -38.86 -12.05 17.43
CA ILE A 18 -39.14 -10.96 18.37
C ILE A 18 -40.55 -11.11 18.94
N LYS A 19 -41.55 -11.39 18.09
CA LYS A 19 -42.94 -11.58 18.51
C LYS A 19 -43.10 -12.81 19.41
N THR A 20 -42.50 -13.95 19.04
CA THR A 20 -42.55 -15.18 19.85
C THR A 20 -41.86 -15.01 21.21
N VAL A 21 -40.74 -14.29 21.27
CA VAL A 21 -40.03 -14.01 22.54
C VAL A 21 -40.81 -13.02 23.40
N LYS A 22 -41.42 -11.97 22.83
CA LYS A 22 -42.29 -11.04 23.58
C LYS A 22 -43.52 -11.74 24.16
N GLU A 23 -44.19 -12.58 23.37
CA GLU A 23 -45.37 -13.34 23.82
C GLU A 23 -45.00 -14.35 24.92
N PHE A 24 -43.86 -15.02 24.81
CA PHE A 24 -43.44 -16.02 25.80
C PHE A 24 -42.89 -15.39 27.08
N CYS A 25 -41.99 -14.40 26.98
CA CYS A 25 -41.30 -13.81 28.13
C CYS A 25 -42.17 -12.77 28.90
N SER A 26 -43.22 -12.23 28.27
CA SER A 26 -44.21 -11.37 28.96
C SER A 26 -44.95 -12.07 30.10
N SER A 27 -45.09 -13.40 30.03
CA SER A 27 -45.70 -14.20 31.09
C SER A 27 -44.78 -14.43 32.30
N HIS A 28 -43.47 -14.13 32.19
CA HIS A 28 -42.47 -14.45 33.21
C HIS A 28 -41.86 -13.23 33.90
N SER A 29 -41.60 -12.12 33.19
CA SER A 29 -41.12 -10.88 33.83
C SER A 29 -41.25 -9.64 32.93
N PRO A 30 -41.89 -8.55 33.39
CA PRO A 30 -42.03 -7.32 32.61
C PRO A 30 -40.69 -6.59 32.38
N LYS A 31 -39.72 -6.71 33.30
CA LYS A 31 -38.36 -6.15 33.12
C LYS A 31 -37.58 -6.86 32.01
N LEU A 32 -37.88 -8.13 31.76
CA LEU A 32 -37.24 -8.92 30.72
C LEU A 32 -37.76 -8.51 29.33
N VAL A 33 -39.05 -8.19 29.22
CA VAL A 33 -39.65 -7.62 28.01
C VAL A 33 -39.08 -6.22 27.71
N GLU A 34 -38.90 -5.39 28.74
CA GLU A 34 -38.26 -4.08 28.59
C GLU A 34 -36.79 -4.19 28.15
N CYS A 35 -36.04 -5.17 28.68
CA CYS A 35 -34.69 -5.48 28.24
C CYS A 35 -34.64 -5.96 26.78
N VAL A 36 -35.56 -6.85 26.37
CA VAL A 36 -35.68 -7.30 24.97
C VAL A 36 -36.05 -6.12 24.04
N ASN A 37 -36.97 -5.25 24.45
CA ASN A 37 -37.33 -4.04 23.70
C ASN A 37 -36.12 -3.12 23.52
N ASN A 38 -35.41 -2.80 24.60
CA ASN A 38 -34.20 -1.97 24.56
C ASN A 38 -33.09 -2.63 23.73
N PHE A 39 -32.94 -3.95 23.78
CA PHE A 39 -31.97 -4.70 22.97
C PHE A 39 -32.32 -4.63 21.47
N THR A 40 -33.61 -4.76 21.13
CA THR A 40 -34.07 -4.64 19.74
C THR A 40 -34.06 -3.20 19.22
N GLU A 41 -34.17 -2.19 20.09
CA GLU A 41 -34.05 -0.76 19.74
C GLU A 41 -32.58 -0.30 19.64
N SER A 42 -31.66 -0.95 20.36
CA SER A 42 -30.21 -0.64 20.36
C SER A 42 -29.41 -1.38 19.31
N TYR A 43 -29.99 -2.40 18.65
CA TYR A 43 -29.51 -2.88 17.36
C TYR A 43 -30.07 -1.97 16.27
N PRO A 44 -29.28 -1.08 15.64
CA PRO A 44 -29.72 -0.50 14.38
C PRO A 44 -29.85 -1.67 13.40
N ALA A 45 -31.07 -1.93 12.92
CA ALA A 45 -31.23 -2.66 11.67
C ALA A 45 -30.26 -2.02 10.68
N ARG A 46 -29.36 -2.82 10.07
CA ARG A 46 -28.46 -2.33 9.01
C ARG A 46 -29.32 -1.49 8.08
N SER A 47 -29.04 -0.19 7.99
CA SER A 47 -29.89 0.64 7.14
C SER A 47 -29.64 0.16 5.72
N PRO A 48 -30.67 -0.29 4.98
CA PRO A 48 -30.48 -0.70 3.59
C PRO A 48 -29.87 0.44 2.75
N ILE A 49 -30.02 1.68 3.23
CA ILE A 49 -29.41 2.91 2.72
C ILE A 49 -27.87 2.85 2.71
N ASP A 50 -27.24 2.21 3.70
CA ASP A 50 -25.77 2.13 3.81
C ASP A 50 -25.13 1.33 2.67
N SER A 51 -25.94 0.57 1.92
CA SER A 51 -25.52 -0.24 0.78
C SER A 51 -25.98 0.34 -0.57
N LEU A 52 -26.48 1.58 -0.60
CA LEU A 52 -26.91 2.25 -1.85
C LEU A 52 -25.80 2.35 -2.90
N TYR A 53 -24.56 2.51 -2.46
CA TYR A 53 -23.39 2.55 -3.35
C TYR A 53 -23.15 1.21 -4.08
N CYS A 54 -23.71 0.09 -3.58
CA CYS A 54 -23.66 -1.18 -4.30
C CYS A 54 -24.58 -1.17 -5.52
N CYS A 55 -25.73 -0.48 -5.46
CA CYS A 55 -26.65 -0.36 -6.60
C CYS A 55 -26.01 0.34 -7.80
N ASP A 56 -25.03 1.22 -7.57
CA ASP A 56 -24.28 1.92 -8.64
C ASP A 56 -23.40 1.00 -9.49
N ARG A 57 -23.24 -0.26 -9.06
CA ARG A 57 -22.50 -1.29 -9.80
C ARG A 57 -23.39 -2.18 -10.68
N ALA A 58 -24.70 -1.92 -10.74
CA ALA A 58 -25.59 -2.65 -11.62
C ALA A 58 -25.32 -2.27 -13.10
N GLU A 59 -25.13 -3.26 -13.97
CA GLU A 59 -24.88 -3.03 -15.40
C GLU A 59 -26.11 -2.44 -16.12
N ALA A 60 -27.32 -2.77 -15.64
CA ALA A 60 -28.57 -2.35 -16.25
C ALA A 60 -29.17 -1.12 -15.51
N PRO A 61 -29.46 0.00 -16.20
CA PRO A 61 -29.91 1.24 -15.56
C PRO A 61 -31.29 1.13 -14.90
N ASN A 62 -32.17 0.25 -15.41
CA ASN A 62 -33.44 -0.10 -14.75
C ASN A 62 -33.20 -0.82 -13.41
N CYS A 63 -32.23 -1.74 -13.36
CA CYS A 63 -31.87 -2.46 -12.14
C CYS A 63 -31.21 -1.53 -11.12
N GLN A 64 -30.34 -0.61 -11.56
CA GLN A 64 -29.75 0.42 -10.69
C GLN A 64 -30.83 1.29 -10.02
N ALA A 65 -31.83 1.74 -10.78
CA ALA A 65 -32.93 2.55 -10.26
C ALA A 65 -33.83 1.76 -9.30
N ALA A 66 -34.19 0.51 -9.67
CA ALA A 66 -34.98 -0.38 -8.82
C ALA A 66 -34.26 -0.70 -7.51
N CYS A 67 -32.95 -1.00 -7.57
CA CYS A 67 -32.12 -1.26 -6.40
C CYS A 67 -32.09 -0.08 -5.43
N LYS A 68 -31.83 1.13 -5.94
CA LYS A 68 -31.83 2.34 -5.11
C LYS A 68 -33.20 2.63 -4.50
N HIS A 69 -34.27 2.32 -5.24
CA HIS A 69 -35.63 2.49 -4.74
C HIS A 69 -35.93 1.50 -3.61
N LEU A 70 -35.68 0.20 -3.84
CA LEU A 70 -35.95 -0.87 -2.87
C LEU A 70 -35.14 -0.71 -1.58
N LEU A 71 -33.86 -0.34 -1.67
CA LEU A 71 -33.04 -0.04 -0.48
C LEU A 71 -33.44 1.24 0.27
N ARG A 72 -34.32 2.07 -0.30
CA ARG A 72 -34.87 3.25 0.39
C ARG A 72 -36.26 3.02 0.96
N THR A 73 -36.97 2.01 0.48
CA THR A 73 -38.40 1.78 0.79
C THR A 73 -38.67 0.51 1.57
N MET A 74 -37.80 -0.50 1.47
CA MET A 74 -37.97 -1.79 2.14
C MET A 74 -37.00 -1.92 3.32
N ASN A 75 -37.45 -2.65 4.34
CA ASN A 75 -36.80 -2.65 5.65
C ASN A 75 -36.15 -4.00 5.99
N THR A 76 -36.37 -5.02 5.14
CA THR A 76 -35.91 -6.39 5.39
C THR A 76 -35.11 -6.91 4.20
N ASP A 77 -34.01 -7.63 4.49
CA ASP A 77 -33.12 -8.20 3.47
C ASP A 77 -33.90 -9.13 2.51
N GLN A 78 -34.91 -9.84 3.01
CA GLN A 78 -35.69 -10.78 2.20
C GLN A 78 -36.61 -10.08 1.18
N GLU A 79 -37.32 -9.01 1.58
CA GLU A 79 -38.17 -8.23 0.67
C GLU A 79 -37.36 -7.44 -0.36
N ILE A 80 -36.22 -6.89 0.07
CA ILE A 80 -35.27 -6.21 -0.83
C ILE A 80 -34.78 -7.18 -1.91
N MET A 81 -34.39 -8.40 -1.52
CA MET A 81 -33.87 -9.40 -2.43
C MET A 81 -34.93 -9.92 -3.41
N GLU A 82 -36.14 -10.21 -2.94
CA GLU A 82 -37.24 -10.63 -3.82
C GLU A 82 -37.65 -9.52 -4.79
N GLY A 83 -37.67 -8.26 -4.33
CA GLY A 83 -37.90 -7.10 -5.17
C GLY A 83 -36.82 -6.92 -6.24
N LEU A 84 -35.54 -7.07 -5.87
CA LEU A 84 -34.41 -6.96 -6.78
C LEU A 84 -34.41 -8.04 -7.85
N ILE A 85 -34.67 -9.31 -7.47
CA ILE A 85 -34.75 -10.43 -8.42
C ILE A 85 -35.87 -10.19 -9.43
N LYS A 86 -37.00 -9.67 -8.96
CA LYS A 86 -38.17 -9.38 -9.79
C LYS A 86 -37.91 -8.23 -10.78
N GLU A 87 -37.36 -7.11 -10.31
CA GLU A 87 -37.18 -5.90 -11.13
C GLU A 87 -35.93 -5.95 -12.03
N CYS A 88 -34.87 -6.67 -11.61
CA CYS A 88 -33.64 -6.83 -12.39
C CYS A 88 -33.69 -8.03 -13.37
N GLY A 89 -34.69 -8.90 -13.27
CA GLY A 89 -34.94 -9.99 -14.22
C GLY A 89 -33.84 -11.06 -14.30
N THR A 90 -32.89 -11.07 -13.37
CA THR A 90 -31.71 -11.94 -13.34
C THR A 90 -31.49 -12.48 -11.92
N GLN A 91 -31.11 -13.75 -11.81
CA GLN A 91 -30.72 -14.32 -10.52
C GLN A 91 -29.38 -13.72 -10.06
N PRO A 92 -29.19 -13.47 -8.75
CA PRO A 92 -27.97 -12.87 -8.22
C PRO A 92 -26.78 -13.79 -8.46
N LEU A 93 -25.87 -13.38 -9.33
CA LEU A 93 -24.65 -14.12 -9.65
C LEU A 93 -23.47 -13.53 -8.89
N PRO A 94 -22.60 -14.34 -8.24
CA PRO A 94 -21.40 -13.87 -7.56
C PRO A 94 -20.39 -13.14 -8.45
N GLN A 95 -20.51 -13.23 -9.78
CA GLN A 95 -19.69 -12.44 -10.72
C GLN A 95 -20.23 -11.04 -11.02
N ASP A 96 -21.48 -10.75 -10.67
CA ASP A 96 -22.10 -9.46 -10.94
C ASP A 96 -21.53 -8.38 -9.99
N PRO A 97 -21.02 -7.25 -10.50
CA PRO A 97 -20.39 -6.22 -9.69
C PRO A 97 -21.29 -5.63 -8.58
N MET A 98 -22.61 -5.58 -8.79
CA MET A 98 -23.58 -5.16 -7.78
C MET A 98 -23.68 -6.20 -6.66
N TRP A 99 -23.85 -7.47 -7.02
CA TRP A 99 -24.04 -8.55 -6.06
C TRP A 99 -22.77 -8.85 -5.25
N GLN A 100 -21.59 -8.77 -5.88
CA GLN A 100 -20.30 -8.84 -5.19
C GLN A 100 -20.18 -7.81 -4.08
N CYS A 101 -20.68 -6.59 -4.32
CA CYS A 101 -20.62 -5.52 -3.33
C CYS A 101 -21.42 -5.85 -2.06
N PHE A 102 -22.63 -6.38 -2.21
CA PHE A 102 -23.48 -6.76 -1.08
C PHE A 102 -22.89 -7.93 -0.29
N LEU A 103 -22.32 -8.93 -0.98
CA LEU A 103 -21.75 -10.12 -0.38
C LEU A 103 -20.56 -9.85 0.56
N ILE A 104 -19.75 -8.84 0.25
CA ILE A 104 -18.56 -8.49 1.03
C ILE A 104 -18.92 -7.90 2.41
N ARG A 105 -20.12 -7.34 2.59
CA ARG A 105 -20.59 -6.73 3.86
C ARG A 105 -21.37 -7.67 4.77
N ALA A 106 -21.65 -8.91 4.37
CA ALA A 106 -22.53 -9.79 5.14
C ALA A 106 -21.97 -10.20 6.52
N HIS A 107 -20.65 -10.05 6.78
CA HIS A 107 -20.04 -10.36 8.07
C HIS A 107 -19.99 -9.11 8.98
N PRO A 108 -20.68 -9.09 10.14
CA PRO A 108 -20.58 -7.99 11.09
C PRO A 108 -19.20 -8.00 11.80
N PRO A 109 -18.61 -6.84 12.12
CA PRO A 109 -17.51 -6.75 13.07
C PRO A 109 -18.01 -7.09 14.49
N SER A 110 -17.27 -7.94 15.22
CA SER A 110 -17.58 -8.26 16.62
C SER A 110 -17.20 -7.12 17.57
N PRO A 111 -17.96 -6.86 18.64
CA PRO A 111 -17.65 -5.82 19.62
C PRO A 111 -16.44 -6.18 20.50
N PRO A 112 -15.70 -5.19 21.03
CA PRO A 112 -14.56 -5.41 21.93
C PRO A 112 -15.05 -5.82 23.33
N VAL A 113 -14.51 -6.91 23.87
CA VAL A 113 -14.63 -7.25 25.29
C VAL A 113 -13.46 -6.63 26.05
N ASP A 114 -13.79 -5.85 27.07
CA ASP A 114 -12.88 -5.21 28.00
C ASP A 114 -12.27 -6.28 28.94
N GLU A 115 -10.96 -6.55 28.81
CA GLU A 115 -10.23 -7.37 29.78
C GLU A 115 -9.17 -6.50 30.50
N THR A 116 -9.36 -6.40 31.82
CA THR A 116 -8.47 -5.71 32.75
C THR A 116 -7.06 -6.31 32.78
N PRO A 117 -5.99 -5.50 32.91
CA PRO A 117 -4.61 -5.94 32.75
C PRO A 117 -4.06 -6.52 34.04
N HIS A 118 -3.52 -7.75 34.01
CA HIS A 118 -2.49 -8.19 34.95
C HIS A 118 -1.35 -8.93 34.21
N PRO A 119 -0.11 -8.81 34.71
CA PRO A 119 1.08 -8.86 33.86
C PRO A 119 1.74 -10.24 33.90
N ALA A 120 1.75 -10.94 32.77
CA ALA A 120 2.72 -12.01 32.52
C ALA A 120 2.76 -12.32 31.01
N LYS A 121 3.88 -11.94 30.37
CA LYS A 121 4.42 -12.54 29.14
C LYS A 121 3.37 -13.11 28.15
N MET A 122 2.79 -12.24 27.31
CA MET A 122 2.09 -12.69 26.11
C MET A 122 3.11 -13.21 25.11
N ASP A 123 3.31 -14.53 25.13
CA ASP A 123 3.98 -15.26 24.06
C ASP A 123 3.29 -15.00 22.72
N ARG A 124 4.10 -14.77 21.68
CA ARG A 124 3.72 -14.70 20.26
C ARG A 124 2.56 -15.67 19.95
N ALA A 125 1.45 -15.17 19.42
CA ALA A 125 0.28 -15.96 19.06
C ALA A 125 0.65 -17.17 18.18
N LYS A 126 0.57 -18.38 18.74
CA LYS A 126 0.70 -19.63 17.98
C LYS A 126 -0.63 -19.90 17.27
N LEU A 127 -0.75 -19.47 16.00
CA LEU A 127 -1.82 -19.93 15.11
C LEU A 127 -1.77 -21.46 15.01
N HIS A 128 -2.87 -22.14 15.31
CA HIS A 128 -2.90 -23.61 15.38
C HIS A 128 -3.48 -24.21 14.09
N CYS A 129 -4.57 -23.63 13.57
CA CYS A 129 -5.23 -24.12 12.35
C CYS A 129 -4.43 -23.78 11.10
N CYS A 130 -4.08 -22.50 10.96
CA CYS A 130 -3.45 -21.93 9.78
C CYS A 130 -1.94 -21.78 9.94
N SER A 131 -1.32 -22.64 10.75
CA SER A 131 0.12 -22.66 11.01
C SER A 131 0.97 -22.80 9.74
N LYS A 132 0.49 -23.49 8.69
CA LYS A 132 1.17 -23.58 7.37
C LYS A 132 1.16 -22.22 6.63
N ALA A 133 0.11 -21.43 6.81
CA ALA A 133 0.03 -20.04 6.36
C ALA A 133 0.84 -19.08 7.26
N ASN A 134 1.40 -19.57 8.37
CA ASN A 134 2.28 -18.85 9.30
C ASN A 134 3.77 -19.22 9.12
N THR A 135 4.12 -19.92 8.02
CA THR A 135 5.52 -20.26 7.72
C THR A 135 6.26 -19.10 7.06
N SER A 136 7.59 -19.15 7.00
CA SER A 136 8.47 -18.11 6.45
C SER A 136 8.34 -17.84 4.94
N VAL A 137 7.64 -18.69 4.17
CA VAL A 137 7.22 -18.48 2.78
C VAL A 137 5.84 -17.82 2.72
N CYS A 138 5.10 -17.82 3.83
CA CYS A 138 3.82 -17.14 4.02
C CYS A 138 3.88 -15.97 5.03
N ARG A 139 5.07 -15.46 5.36
CA ARG A 139 5.31 -14.45 6.41
C ARG A 139 4.81 -13.04 6.04
N PRO A 140 4.51 -12.13 7.00
CA PRO A 140 4.03 -12.29 8.38
C PRO A 140 2.48 -12.14 8.41
N THR A 141 1.88 -12.19 9.61
CA THR A 141 0.44 -12.01 9.91
C THR A 141 -0.19 -10.68 9.42
N GLU A 142 0.51 -9.92 8.57
CA GLU A 142 0.07 -8.67 7.95
C GLU A 142 -0.06 -8.76 6.43
N LEU A 143 0.39 -9.85 5.78
CA LEU A 143 0.07 -10.12 4.35
C LEU A 143 -1.37 -10.55 4.13
N PHE A 144 -2.21 -10.32 5.11
CA PHE A 144 -3.46 -10.97 5.28
C PHE A 144 -4.35 -9.96 5.96
N ARG A 145 -5.48 -9.63 5.34
CA ARG A 145 -6.38 -8.61 5.86
C ARG A 145 -6.88 -8.94 7.28
N SER A 146 -6.76 -10.21 7.71
CA SER A 146 -7.25 -10.66 9.00
C SER A 146 -6.41 -11.80 9.59
N CYS A 147 -5.07 -11.76 9.64
CA CYS A 147 -4.31 -12.83 10.30
C CYS A 147 -4.21 -12.63 11.82
N ASN A 148 -5.22 -13.10 12.52
CA ASN A 148 -5.32 -13.06 13.98
C ASN A 148 -5.97 -14.35 14.51
N MET A 149 -6.04 -14.51 15.83
CA MET A 149 -6.66 -15.70 16.44
C MET A 149 -8.14 -15.86 16.06
N GLN A 150 -8.86 -14.76 15.83
CA GLN A 150 -10.27 -14.79 15.45
C GLN A 150 -10.44 -15.40 14.05
N SER A 151 -9.60 -15.05 13.08
CA SER A 151 -9.62 -15.66 11.75
C SER A 151 -9.07 -17.09 11.73
N ASP A 152 -8.10 -17.43 12.59
CA ASP A 152 -7.69 -18.84 12.78
C ASP A 152 -8.87 -19.67 13.29
N GLN A 153 -9.64 -19.12 14.23
CA GLN A 153 -10.85 -19.73 14.76
C GLN A 153 -11.97 -19.77 13.71
N GLY A 154 -12.12 -18.71 12.90
CA GLY A 154 -13.03 -18.67 11.75
C GLY A 154 -12.74 -19.80 10.77
N ALA A 155 -11.46 -20.02 10.45
CA ALA A 155 -11.05 -21.11 9.56
C ALA A 155 -11.36 -22.50 10.16
N MET A 156 -11.17 -22.67 11.47
CA MET A 156 -11.59 -23.90 12.15
C MET A 156 -13.11 -24.12 12.07
N ASN A 157 -13.89 -23.05 12.24
CA ASN A 157 -15.35 -23.11 12.20
C ASN A 157 -15.85 -23.48 10.80
N ASP A 158 -15.25 -22.92 9.74
CA ASP A 158 -15.55 -23.26 8.35
C ASP A 158 -15.29 -24.74 8.06
N ILE A 159 -14.13 -25.27 8.46
CA ILE A 159 -13.81 -26.70 8.31
C ILE A 159 -14.83 -27.57 9.05
N LYS A 160 -15.24 -27.16 10.25
CA LYS A 160 -16.25 -27.88 11.02
C LYS A 160 -17.60 -27.87 10.28
N LEU A 161 -18.01 -26.74 9.73
CA LEU A 161 -19.27 -26.61 8.99
C LEU A 161 -19.25 -27.47 7.71
N TRP A 162 -18.18 -27.40 6.93
CA TRP A 162 -18.06 -28.13 5.66
C TRP A 162 -17.96 -29.65 5.85
N SER A 163 -17.55 -30.12 7.03
CA SER A 163 -17.56 -31.54 7.39
C SER A 163 -18.96 -32.17 7.43
N ASN A 164 -20.02 -31.35 7.41
CA ASN A 164 -21.41 -31.81 7.26
C ASN A 164 -21.79 -32.19 5.81
N GLY A 165 -20.87 -32.06 4.86
CA GLY A 165 -21.05 -32.52 3.47
C GLY A 165 -21.71 -31.50 2.53
N THR A 166 -21.84 -30.25 2.95
CA THR A 166 -22.34 -29.18 2.07
C THR A 166 -21.72 -27.84 2.46
N ILE A 167 -21.21 -27.12 1.47
CA ILE A 167 -20.72 -25.76 1.62
C ILE A 167 -21.86 -24.83 1.27
N LYS A 168 -22.33 -24.05 2.26
CA LYS A 168 -23.40 -23.08 2.09
C LYS A 168 -22.80 -21.75 1.64
N MET A 169 -23.12 -21.34 0.42
CA MET A 169 -22.83 -20.00 -0.08
C MET A 169 -24.13 -19.19 -0.13
N PRO A 170 -24.08 -17.85 -0.10
CA PRO A 170 -25.28 -17.01 -0.08
C PRO A 170 -26.30 -17.27 -1.20
N PHE A 171 -25.85 -17.78 -2.36
CA PHE A 171 -26.69 -18.03 -3.53
C PHE A 171 -26.57 -19.46 -4.09
N MET A 172 -25.82 -20.36 -3.45
CA MET A 172 -25.67 -21.75 -3.91
C MET A 172 -25.20 -22.67 -2.79
N ASN A 173 -25.56 -23.95 -2.88
CA ASN A 173 -25.02 -24.99 -2.00
C ASN A 173 -24.13 -25.91 -2.83
N ILE A 174 -22.93 -26.21 -2.35
CA ILE A 174 -22.00 -27.10 -3.03
C ILE A 174 -21.91 -28.39 -2.20
N PRO A 175 -22.49 -29.50 -2.67
CA PRO A 175 -22.35 -30.80 -2.03
C PRO A 175 -20.90 -31.28 -2.11
N VAL A 176 -20.33 -31.70 -0.99
CA VAL A 176 -18.94 -32.19 -0.92
C VAL A 176 -18.88 -33.49 -0.14
N LEU A 177 -17.94 -34.36 -0.52
CA LEU A 177 -17.58 -35.53 0.27
C LEU A 177 -16.96 -35.11 1.61
N ASP A 178 -16.84 -36.04 2.57
CA ASP A 178 -16.24 -35.73 3.88
C ASP A 178 -14.81 -35.17 3.71
N ILE A 179 -14.69 -33.85 3.89
CA ILE A 179 -13.46 -33.09 3.67
C ILE A 179 -12.33 -33.50 4.62
N ARG A 180 -12.64 -34.20 5.72
CA ARG A 180 -11.62 -34.74 6.63
C ARG A 180 -10.88 -35.94 6.04
N LYS A 181 -11.48 -36.59 5.05
CA LYS A 181 -10.91 -37.75 4.34
C LYS A 181 -10.45 -37.38 2.93
N CYS A 182 -11.16 -36.48 2.27
CA CYS A 182 -10.87 -36.07 0.90
C CYS A 182 -10.14 -34.72 0.89
N LEU A 183 -8.85 -34.73 0.56
CA LEU A 183 -7.97 -33.55 0.49
C LEU A 183 -8.00 -32.63 1.74
N PRO A 184 -7.77 -33.16 2.96
CA PRO A 184 -7.91 -32.39 4.19
C PRO A 184 -6.98 -31.17 4.28
N ASP A 185 -5.77 -31.26 3.73
CA ASP A 185 -4.84 -30.13 3.70
C ASP A 185 -5.26 -29.03 2.71
N MET A 186 -5.89 -29.38 1.59
CA MET A 186 -6.40 -28.37 0.64
C MET A 186 -7.60 -27.64 1.21
N TRP A 187 -8.55 -28.33 1.84
CA TRP A 187 -9.68 -27.67 2.50
C TRP A 187 -9.24 -26.78 3.66
N LYS A 188 -8.21 -27.18 4.41
CA LYS A 188 -7.56 -26.29 5.40
C LYS A 188 -6.97 -25.05 4.73
N ALA A 189 -6.25 -25.21 3.63
CA ALA A 189 -5.68 -24.08 2.88
C ALA A 189 -6.78 -23.14 2.35
N VAL A 190 -7.89 -23.67 1.84
CA VAL A 190 -9.05 -22.87 1.41
C VAL A 190 -9.63 -22.09 2.59
N ALA A 191 -9.98 -22.76 3.69
CA ALA A 191 -10.53 -22.10 4.89
C ALA A 191 -9.60 -20.99 5.41
N CYS A 192 -8.30 -21.29 5.52
CA CYS A 192 -7.31 -20.30 5.91
C CYS A 192 -7.24 -19.14 4.92
N SER A 193 -7.19 -19.38 3.61
CA SER A 193 -7.13 -18.32 2.60
C SER A 193 -8.36 -17.41 2.61
N LEU A 194 -9.54 -17.96 2.90
CA LEU A 194 -10.81 -17.21 2.96
C LEU A 194 -10.92 -16.37 4.24
N GLN A 195 -10.44 -16.88 5.37
CA GLN A 195 -10.59 -16.22 6.68
C GLN A 195 -9.44 -15.27 6.99
N ILE A 196 -8.23 -15.63 6.57
CA ILE A 196 -7.02 -14.86 6.78
C ILE A 196 -6.84 -13.82 5.65
N LYS A 197 -7.36 -14.10 4.45
CA LYS A 197 -7.49 -13.17 3.30
C LYS A 197 -6.16 -12.57 2.83
N PRO A 198 -5.34 -13.34 2.08
CA PRO A 198 -4.03 -12.87 1.63
C PRO A 198 -4.15 -11.61 0.77
N CYS A 199 -3.21 -10.70 0.95
CA CYS A 199 -3.02 -9.48 0.19
C CYS A 199 -2.42 -9.86 -1.15
N HIS A 200 -3.22 -9.71 -2.22
CA HIS A 200 -2.75 -9.79 -3.59
C HIS A 200 -2.77 -8.38 -4.20
N SER A 201 -1.70 -8.00 -4.89
CA SER A 201 -1.51 -6.63 -5.39
C SER A 201 -2.55 -6.19 -6.42
N LYS A 202 -3.15 -7.14 -7.17
CA LYS A 202 -4.04 -6.86 -8.31
C LYS A 202 -5.46 -7.41 -8.18
N SER A 203 -5.82 -8.12 -7.09
CA SER A 203 -7.19 -8.58 -6.88
C SER A 203 -7.73 -8.30 -5.48
N ARG A 204 -8.97 -7.78 -5.42
CA ARG A 204 -9.68 -7.55 -4.14
C ARG A 204 -10.28 -8.84 -3.56
N GLY A 205 -10.48 -9.86 -4.38
CA GLY A 205 -11.16 -11.10 -4.01
C GLY A 205 -10.24 -12.09 -3.32
N SER A 206 -10.71 -12.70 -2.24
CA SER A 206 -10.06 -13.88 -1.64
C SER A 206 -10.50 -15.14 -2.39
N ILE A 207 -10.26 -15.16 -3.70
CA ILE A 207 -10.73 -16.22 -4.60
C ILE A 207 -9.53 -17.11 -4.94
N ILE A 208 -9.70 -18.41 -4.78
CA ILE A 208 -8.69 -19.40 -5.17
C ILE A 208 -8.58 -19.49 -6.69
N CYS A 209 -7.46 -19.98 -7.22
CA CYS A 209 -7.31 -20.12 -8.66
C CYS A 209 -8.30 -21.13 -9.25
N LYS A 210 -8.77 -20.90 -10.48
CA LYS A 210 -9.73 -21.76 -11.18
C LYS A 210 -9.27 -23.22 -11.20
N SER A 211 -8.00 -23.44 -11.53
CA SER A 211 -7.36 -24.76 -11.55
C SER A 211 -7.46 -25.47 -10.21
N ASP A 212 -7.14 -24.78 -9.12
CA ASP A 212 -7.24 -25.31 -7.75
C ASP A 212 -8.70 -25.63 -7.38
N CYS A 213 -9.65 -24.75 -7.72
CA CYS A 213 -11.08 -24.98 -7.49
C CYS A 213 -11.56 -26.24 -8.23
N VAL A 214 -11.24 -26.36 -9.52
CA VAL A 214 -11.65 -27.49 -10.35
C VAL A 214 -11.03 -28.78 -9.83
N ASP A 215 -9.77 -28.77 -9.43
CA ASP A 215 -9.11 -29.97 -8.87
C ASP A 215 -9.80 -30.44 -7.59
N ILE A 216 -10.12 -29.51 -6.68
CA ILE A 216 -10.82 -29.81 -5.43
C ILE A 216 -12.20 -30.41 -5.71
N LEU A 217 -13.02 -29.76 -6.53
CA LEU A 217 -14.39 -30.23 -6.80
C LEU A 217 -14.43 -31.51 -7.65
N THR A 218 -13.43 -31.73 -8.50
CA THR A 218 -13.32 -32.97 -9.29
C THR A 218 -13.07 -34.18 -8.40
N LYS A 219 -12.21 -34.01 -7.37
CA LYS A 219 -11.81 -35.07 -6.44
C LYS A 219 -12.78 -35.23 -5.26
N CYS A 220 -13.31 -34.13 -4.74
CA CYS A 220 -14.06 -34.10 -3.48
C CYS A 220 -15.49 -33.54 -3.57
N GLY A 221 -15.95 -33.11 -4.74
CA GLY A 221 -17.36 -32.76 -4.94
C GLY A 221 -18.24 -34.01 -4.95
N ASP A 222 -19.37 -33.98 -4.24
CA ASP A 222 -20.30 -35.11 -4.26
C ASP A 222 -21.21 -35.05 -5.50
N LYS A 223 -20.69 -35.63 -6.59
CA LYS A 223 -21.33 -35.64 -7.91
C LYS A 223 -22.73 -36.25 -7.92
N LYS A 224 -23.10 -37.05 -6.90
CA LYS A 224 -24.44 -37.65 -6.79
C LYS A 224 -25.53 -36.60 -6.50
N TYR A 225 -25.14 -35.50 -5.87
CA TYR A 225 -26.06 -34.44 -5.45
C TYR A 225 -25.91 -33.16 -6.28
N PHE A 226 -25.12 -33.21 -7.36
CA PHE A 226 -25.04 -32.11 -8.31
C PHE A 226 -26.30 -32.07 -9.16
N HIS A 227 -26.87 -30.89 -9.36
CA HIS A 227 -28.05 -30.71 -10.21
C HIS A 227 -27.69 -30.98 -11.68
N GLU A 228 -28.68 -31.30 -12.52
CA GLU A 228 -28.45 -31.57 -13.95
C GLU A 228 -27.70 -30.39 -14.62
N GLY A 229 -26.56 -30.70 -15.24
CA GLY A 229 -25.70 -29.70 -15.89
C GLY A 229 -24.65 -29.04 -15.00
N GLN A 230 -24.63 -29.30 -13.69
CA GLN A 230 -23.55 -28.84 -12.80
C GLN A 230 -22.32 -29.76 -12.89
N THR A 231 -21.24 -29.23 -13.44
CA THR A 231 -19.91 -29.87 -13.40
C THR A 231 -18.95 -29.04 -12.53
N PRO A 232 -17.86 -29.64 -12.02
CA PRO A 232 -16.79 -28.90 -11.33
C PRO A 232 -16.32 -27.66 -12.10
N GLU A 233 -16.17 -27.76 -13.41
CA GLU A 233 -15.73 -26.66 -14.29
C GLU A 233 -16.74 -25.52 -14.30
N ARG A 234 -18.04 -25.83 -14.45
CA ARG A 234 -19.10 -24.82 -14.50
C ARG A 234 -19.34 -24.15 -13.14
N LEU A 235 -19.21 -24.92 -12.06
CA LEU A 235 -19.24 -24.39 -10.70
C LEU A 235 -18.06 -23.44 -10.45
N CYS A 236 -16.85 -23.84 -10.84
CA CYS A 236 -15.66 -23.01 -10.68
C CYS A 236 -15.62 -21.81 -11.62
N GLU A 237 -16.33 -21.81 -12.76
CA GLU A 237 -16.53 -20.60 -13.56
C GLU A 237 -17.30 -19.50 -12.83
N VAL A 238 -18.19 -19.89 -11.90
CA VAL A 238 -18.94 -18.95 -11.07
C VAL A 238 -18.17 -18.61 -9.80
N LEU A 239 -17.54 -19.61 -9.17
CA LEU A 239 -16.88 -19.47 -7.87
C LEU A 239 -15.46 -18.88 -7.98
N SER A 240 -14.73 -19.20 -9.04
CA SER A 240 -13.30 -18.92 -9.20
C SER A 240 -12.90 -18.86 -10.68
N PRO A 241 -13.35 -17.86 -11.44
CA PRO A 241 -13.16 -17.82 -12.90
C PRO A 241 -11.72 -17.56 -13.36
N ILE A 242 -10.86 -17.08 -12.45
CA ILE A 242 -9.53 -16.55 -12.77
C ILE A 242 -8.47 -17.60 -12.42
N ASP A 243 -7.55 -17.85 -13.34
CA ASP A 243 -6.41 -18.77 -13.14
C ASP A 243 -5.05 -18.08 -13.25
N ASP A 244 -5.04 -16.77 -13.46
CA ASP A 244 -3.83 -15.97 -13.45
C ASP A 244 -3.32 -15.83 -12.00
N PRO A 245 -2.11 -16.33 -11.66
CA PRO A 245 -1.53 -16.22 -10.33
C PRO A 245 -1.39 -14.79 -9.83
N GLU A 246 -1.46 -13.79 -10.71
CA GLU A 246 -1.48 -12.37 -10.35
C GLU A 246 -2.83 -11.88 -9.82
N HIS A 247 -3.91 -12.63 -10.04
CA HIS A 247 -5.28 -12.22 -9.76
C HIS A 247 -6.09 -13.26 -8.94
N CYS A 248 -5.51 -14.43 -8.63
CA CYS A 248 -6.11 -15.47 -7.78
C CYS A 248 -5.14 -15.98 -6.71
N ILE A 249 -5.64 -16.73 -5.74
CA ILE A 249 -4.85 -17.34 -4.66
C ILE A 249 -4.44 -18.77 -5.07
N PRO A 250 -3.17 -19.03 -5.38
CA PRO A 250 -2.71 -20.37 -5.68
C PRO A 250 -2.49 -21.17 -4.38
N LEU A 251 -3.26 -22.24 -4.19
CA LEU A 251 -3.30 -23.00 -2.93
C LEU A 251 -2.01 -23.74 -2.63
N HIS A 252 -1.23 -24.14 -3.63
CA HIS A 252 0.03 -24.87 -3.43
C HIS A 252 1.02 -24.13 -2.50
N ARG A 253 0.97 -22.80 -2.47
CA ARG A 253 1.80 -21.96 -1.58
C ARG A 253 1.49 -22.17 -0.09
N TYR A 254 0.29 -22.65 0.24
CA TYR A 254 -0.19 -22.88 1.60
C TYR A 254 -0.14 -24.36 2.01
N LEU A 255 0.24 -25.25 1.09
CA LEU A 255 0.29 -26.69 1.32
C LEU A 255 1.67 -27.18 1.76
N THR A 256 2.72 -26.42 1.46
CA THR A 256 4.12 -26.79 1.73
C THR A 256 4.76 -25.89 2.80
N PRO A 257 5.55 -26.43 3.73
CA PRO A 257 6.34 -25.63 4.64
C PRO A 257 7.43 -24.85 3.89
N SER A 258 7.74 -23.64 4.37
CA SER A 258 8.79 -22.81 3.82
C SER A 258 10.18 -23.47 3.73
N SER A 259 10.94 -23.10 2.69
CA SER A 259 12.36 -23.46 2.52
C SER A 259 13.31 -22.66 3.43
N LEU A 260 12.88 -21.52 3.99
CA LEU A 260 13.61 -20.77 5.01
C LEU A 260 13.26 -21.33 6.39
N GLY A 261 14.10 -22.16 7.02
CA GLY A 261 13.75 -22.91 8.24
C GLY A 261 13.08 -22.14 9.41
N ASN A 262 12.47 -22.90 10.34
CA ASN A 262 11.69 -22.42 11.50
C ASN A 262 12.43 -21.49 12.50
N SER A 263 13.75 -21.29 12.36
CA SER A 263 14.59 -20.51 13.29
C SER A 263 14.66 -19.00 12.98
N ILE A 264 13.99 -18.51 11.93
CA ILE A 264 14.24 -17.17 11.33
C ILE A 264 13.17 -16.13 11.77
N VAL A 265 12.26 -16.46 12.70
CA VAL A 265 11.04 -15.64 12.99
C VAL A 265 11.36 -14.40 13.85
N GLU A 266 12.62 -14.16 14.19
CA GLU A 266 13.05 -13.01 15.01
C GLU A 266 13.62 -11.84 14.20
N GLU A 267 13.76 -11.95 12.88
CA GLU A 267 14.40 -10.93 12.03
C GLU A 267 13.50 -9.74 11.67
N ILE A 268 12.18 -9.90 11.77
CA ILE A 268 11.19 -8.84 11.48
C ILE A 268 10.29 -8.66 12.70
N ILE A 269 10.05 -7.41 13.04
CA ILE A 269 9.14 -7.03 14.12
C ILE A 269 8.02 -6.15 13.58
N HIS A 270 6.84 -6.25 14.19
CA HIS A 270 5.68 -5.44 13.87
C HIS A 270 5.20 -4.73 15.13
N PRO A 271 5.80 -3.58 15.49
CA PRO A 271 5.58 -2.94 16.79
C PRO A 271 4.14 -2.49 17.03
N CYS A 272 3.37 -2.31 15.96
CA CYS A 272 2.01 -1.80 15.98
C CYS A 272 0.94 -2.86 15.72
N ASN A 273 1.31 -4.14 15.78
CA ASN A 273 0.36 -5.24 15.58
C ASN A 273 0.60 -6.40 16.57
N PRO A 274 -0.34 -6.65 17.49
CA PRO A 274 -1.57 -5.88 17.72
C PRO A 274 -1.25 -4.44 18.16
N ASN A 275 -2.16 -3.50 17.93
CA ASN A 275 -1.96 -2.08 18.28
C ASN A 275 -1.76 -1.94 19.80
N PRO A 276 -0.57 -1.53 20.28
CA PRO A 276 -0.29 -1.38 21.70
C PRO A 276 -0.78 -0.05 22.29
N CYS A 277 -1.34 0.83 21.46
CA CYS A 277 -1.75 2.18 21.85
C CYS A 277 -3.22 2.24 22.29
N PRO A 278 -3.59 3.21 23.16
CA PRO A 278 -4.97 3.48 23.51
C PRO A 278 -5.85 3.83 22.30
N SER A 279 -7.17 3.68 22.42
CA SER A 279 -8.14 3.81 21.30
C SER A 279 -8.20 5.18 20.61
N ASN A 280 -7.60 6.22 21.19
CA ASN A 280 -7.49 7.58 20.62
C ASN A 280 -6.07 7.92 20.14
N HIS A 281 -5.17 6.95 20.12
CA HIS A 281 -3.78 7.11 19.69
C HIS A 281 -3.48 6.19 18.51
N LEU A 282 -2.79 6.75 17.53
CA LEU A 282 -2.17 6.01 16.45
C LEU A 282 -0.87 5.38 16.95
N CYS A 283 -0.68 4.10 16.67
CA CYS A 283 0.63 3.49 16.80
C CYS A 283 1.48 3.81 15.58
N GLN A 284 2.66 4.37 15.81
CA GLN A 284 3.67 4.61 14.79
C GLN A 284 4.94 3.84 15.14
N VAL A 285 5.62 3.33 14.11
CA VAL A 285 6.93 2.72 14.28
C VAL A 285 7.92 3.76 14.80
N ASN A 286 8.66 3.43 15.86
CA ASN A 286 9.67 4.33 16.40
C ASN A 286 10.92 4.35 15.50
N ARG A 287 10.93 5.29 14.55
CA ARG A 287 12.05 5.52 13.63
C ARG A 287 12.96 6.66 14.07
N LYS A 288 12.74 7.24 15.26
CA LYS A 288 13.52 8.38 15.78
C LYS A 288 14.81 7.95 16.47
N GLY A 289 14.96 6.65 16.76
CA GLY A 289 16.06 6.12 17.55
C GLY A 289 15.86 6.39 19.04
N CYS A 290 16.75 5.83 19.85
CA CYS A 290 16.68 5.86 21.29
C CYS A 290 17.78 6.77 21.83
N LEU A 291 17.46 7.65 22.78
CA LEU A 291 18.48 8.30 23.60
C LEU A 291 18.96 7.28 24.63
N GLU A 292 20.28 7.17 24.80
CA GLU A 292 20.88 6.37 25.87
C GLU A 292 20.26 6.81 27.21
N ASP A 293 19.64 5.87 27.94
CA ASP A 293 19.04 5.97 29.30
C ASP A 293 17.51 5.77 29.47
N THR A 294 16.74 5.41 28.44
CA THR A 294 15.33 4.94 28.64
C THR A 294 15.02 3.66 27.85
N SER A 295 14.15 2.80 28.42
CA SER A 295 13.67 1.57 27.76
C SER A 295 12.96 1.91 26.45
N CYS A 296 13.66 1.75 25.35
CA CYS A 296 13.20 2.21 24.05
C CYS A 296 12.16 1.25 23.48
N GLN A 297 10.91 1.70 23.44
CA GLN A 297 9.85 0.96 22.77
C GLN A 297 10.03 1.07 21.25
N PRO A 298 9.80 -0.01 20.49
CA PRO A 298 9.90 0.00 19.03
C PRO A 298 8.73 0.73 18.35
N TYR A 299 7.80 1.29 19.13
CA TYR A 299 6.65 2.08 18.69
C TYR A 299 6.50 3.37 19.52
N ILE A 300 5.73 4.31 18.99
CA ILE A 300 5.30 5.56 19.64
C ILE A 300 3.79 5.69 19.46
N CYS A 301 3.09 6.02 20.55
CA CYS A 301 1.66 6.36 20.50
C CYS A 301 1.50 7.86 20.29
N VAL A 302 0.87 8.25 19.18
CA VAL A 302 0.66 9.64 18.79
C VAL A 302 -0.84 9.93 18.83
N PRO A 303 -1.31 11.02 19.47
CA PRO A 303 -2.72 11.36 19.45
C PRO A 303 -3.23 11.57 18.02
N GLY A 304 -4.48 11.20 17.79
CA GLY A 304 -5.14 11.35 16.49
C GLY A 304 -6.59 11.78 16.59
N CYS A 305 -7.15 12.19 15.45
CA CYS A 305 -8.56 12.54 15.32
C CYS A 305 -9.32 11.40 14.67
N LYS A 306 -10.54 11.12 15.16
CA LYS A 306 -11.48 10.25 14.44
C LYS A 306 -12.00 10.98 13.20
N MET A 307 -12.21 10.24 12.11
CA MET A 307 -12.80 10.79 10.88
C MET A 307 -14.32 11.01 10.92
N GLY A 308 -14.95 10.78 12.08
CA GLY A 308 -16.37 10.97 12.33
C GLY A 308 -16.80 10.15 13.55
N GLU A 309 -18.02 10.38 14.06
CA GLU A 309 -18.51 9.68 15.27
C GLU A 309 -18.61 8.16 15.08
N ALA A 310 -18.93 7.71 13.86
CA ALA A 310 -19.05 6.30 13.51
C ALA A 310 -17.74 5.67 12.96
N SER A 311 -16.65 6.43 12.86
CA SER A 311 -15.39 5.95 12.28
C SER A 311 -14.34 5.69 13.36
N GLU A 312 -13.86 4.44 13.43
CA GLU A 312 -12.69 4.08 14.24
C GLU A 312 -11.36 4.40 13.55
N PHE A 313 -11.40 4.92 12.33
CA PHE A 313 -10.19 5.33 11.62
C PHE A 313 -9.67 6.66 12.18
N LEU A 314 -8.43 6.62 12.67
CA LEU A 314 -7.71 7.76 13.21
C LEU A 314 -6.76 8.36 12.19
N VAL A 315 -6.59 9.67 12.25
CA VAL A 315 -5.61 10.45 11.47
C VAL A 315 -4.68 11.19 12.41
N GLN A 316 -3.41 11.33 12.03
CA GLN A 316 -2.42 12.01 12.87
C GLN A 316 -2.79 13.48 13.09
N GLN A 317 -2.47 14.00 14.28
CA GLN A 317 -2.50 15.44 14.53
C GLN A 317 -1.77 16.24 13.44
N ASP A 318 -2.33 17.40 13.11
CA ASP A 318 -1.90 18.32 12.03
C ASP A 318 -2.04 17.75 10.61
N ALA A 319 -2.56 16.54 10.43
CA ALA A 319 -2.85 16.02 9.10
C ALA A 319 -3.99 16.80 8.43
N LEU A 320 -3.82 17.05 7.13
CA LEU A 320 -4.85 17.61 6.26
C LEU A 320 -5.64 16.47 5.61
N ILE A 321 -6.91 16.39 5.96
CA ILE A 321 -7.78 15.27 5.62
C ILE A 321 -8.97 15.75 4.80
N GLN A 322 -9.33 15.01 3.76
CA GLN A 322 -10.56 15.20 3.01
C GLN A 322 -11.68 14.33 3.61
N VAL A 323 -12.82 14.97 3.87
CA VAL A 323 -14.05 14.32 4.33
C VAL A 323 -15.19 14.66 3.37
N PRO A 324 -16.17 13.77 3.18
CA PRO A 324 -17.37 14.10 2.40
C PRO A 324 -18.10 15.31 3.00
N THR A 325 -18.72 16.13 2.16
CA THR A 325 -19.57 17.24 2.60
C THR A 325 -20.83 16.74 3.32
N HIS A 326 -21.39 17.56 4.22
CA HIS A 326 -22.59 17.22 5.00
C HIS A 326 -23.83 16.89 4.15
N ASP A 327 -23.94 17.46 2.95
CA ASP A 327 -25.02 17.19 1.99
C ASP A 327 -24.87 15.85 1.27
N GLY A 328 -23.73 15.16 1.43
CA GLY A 328 -23.45 13.86 0.81
C GLY A 328 -23.35 13.93 -0.71
N ALA A 329 -23.11 15.11 -1.29
CA ALA A 329 -23.01 15.26 -2.73
C ALA A 329 -21.78 14.50 -3.28
N ALA A 330 -22.01 13.62 -4.25
CA ALA A 330 -20.95 12.81 -4.85
C ALA A 330 -19.88 13.70 -5.49
N GLY A 331 -18.60 13.44 -5.17
CA GLY A 331 -17.47 14.22 -5.68
C GLY A 331 -17.20 15.54 -4.94
N CYS A 332 -18.01 15.89 -3.93
CA CYS A 332 -17.82 17.06 -3.08
C CYS A 332 -17.18 16.67 -1.74
N HIS A 333 -16.13 17.39 -1.35
CA HIS A 333 -15.37 17.12 -0.14
C HIS A 333 -14.98 18.41 0.56
N GLU A 334 -14.70 18.32 1.86
CA GLU A 334 -14.11 19.39 2.66
C GLU A 334 -12.72 18.97 3.12
N MET A 335 -11.79 19.91 3.10
CA MET A 335 -10.45 19.76 3.67
C MET A 335 -10.48 20.25 5.11
N CYS A 336 -10.26 19.35 6.05
CA CYS A 336 -10.15 19.65 7.48
C CYS A 336 -8.74 19.37 8.00
N SER A 337 -8.36 20.00 9.10
CA SER A 337 -7.14 19.72 9.85
C SER A 337 -7.45 18.90 11.10
N CYS A 338 -6.63 17.91 11.44
CA CYS A 338 -6.72 17.24 12.74
C CYS A 338 -6.14 18.14 13.83
N GLY A 339 -7.02 18.73 14.65
CA GLY A 339 -6.64 19.68 15.70
C GLY A 339 -6.13 19.03 16.98
N PRO A 340 -5.54 19.82 17.90
CA PRO A 340 -5.06 19.35 19.20
C PRO A 340 -6.17 18.84 20.12
N SER A 341 -7.43 19.17 19.82
CA SER A 341 -8.61 18.68 20.54
C SER A 341 -8.93 17.20 20.27
N GLY A 342 -8.23 16.57 19.30
CA GLY A 342 -8.56 15.23 18.82
C GLY A 342 -9.79 15.20 17.89
N ARG A 343 -10.20 16.36 17.37
CA ARG A 343 -11.30 16.51 16.40
C ARG A 343 -10.81 17.17 15.11
N LEU A 344 -11.56 16.94 14.03
CA LEU A 344 -11.37 17.66 12.78
C LEU A 344 -11.84 19.11 12.93
N GLU A 345 -10.98 20.05 12.58
CA GLU A 345 -11.15 21.49 12.75
C GLU A 345 -10.72 22.23 11.46
N ASN A 346 -11.05 23.52 11.34
CA ASN A 346 -10.67 24.39 10.21
C ASN A 346 -11.07 23.82 8.83
N CYS A 347 -12.28 23.27 8.74
CA CYS A 347 -12.79 22.69 7.49
C CYS A 347 -13.06 23.76 6.42
N MET A 348 -12.64 23.45 5.19
CA MET A 348 -12.78 24.32 4.01
C MET A 348 -13.32 23.50 2.85
N SER A 349 -14.34 23.98 2.13
CA SER A 349 -14.88 23.24 0.99
C SER A 349 -13.86 23.16 -0.15
N ILE A 350 -13.63 21.95 -0.66
CA ILE A 350 -12.83 21.68 -1.85
C ILE A 350 -13.76 21.81 -3.06
N PRO A 351 -13.33 22.43 -4.19
CA PRO A 351 -14.12 22.46 -5.41
C PRO A 351 -14.59 21.05 -5.82
N CYS A 352 -15.90 20.89 -5.97
CA CYS A 352 -16.49 19.61 -6.33
C CYS A 352 -15.97 19.11 -7.69
N VAL A 353 -15.81 17.80 -7.78
CA VAL A 353 -15.36 17.11 -8.98
C VAL A 353 -16.57 16.50 -9.69
N GLU A 354 -16.72 16.79 -10.99
CA GLU A 354 -17.78 16.24 -11.82
C GLU A 354 -17.47 14.77 -12.18
N MET A 355 -18.03 13.84 -11.41
CA MET A 355 -17.74 12.39 -11.51
C MET A 355 -18.39 11.72 -12.71
N ASP A 356 -19.44 12.32 -13.28
CA ASP A 356 -20.18 11.84 -14.45
C ASP A 356 -19.46 12.13 -15.77
N LYS A 357 -18.51 13.08 -15.76
CA LYS A 357 -17.65 13.39 -16.90
C LYS A 357 -16.59 12.31 -17.10
N GLY A 358 -16.86 11.45 -18.08
CA GLY A 358 -15.87 10.53 -18.64
C GLY A 358 -14.93 11.21 -19.63
N CYS A 359 -13.80 10.58 -19.90
CA CYS A 359 -12.81 11.01 -20.87
C CYS A 359 -13.07 10.35 -22.22
N ILE A 360 -12.74 11.03 -23.32
CA ILE A 360 -12.83 10.44 -24.67
C ILE A 360 -11.41 10.16 -25.14
N VAL A 361 -11.05 8.88 -25.27
CA VAL A 361 -9.75 8.44 -25.75
C VAL A 361 -9.97 7.46 -26.90
N GLU A 362 -9.41 7.77 -28.07
CA GLU A 362 -9.55 6.97 -29.30
C GLU A 362 -11.02 6.66 -29.68
N GLY A 363 -11.93 7.59 -29.39
CA GLY A 363 -13.36 7.44 -29.67
C GLY A 363 -14.13 6.58 -28.65
N GLN A 364 -13.47 6.00 -27.65
CA GLN A 364 -14.12 5.31 -26.53
C GLN A 364 -14.28 6.24 -25.32
N ARG A 365 -15.45 6.20 -24.68
CA ARG A 365 -15.68 6.86 -23.40
C ARG A 365 -15.06 6.01 -22.29
N LYS A 366 -14.18 6.61 -21.49
CA LYS A 366 -13.58 6.04 -20.29
C LYS A 366 -14.17 6.73 -19.07
N ASP A 367 -14.61 5.96 -18.08
CA ASP A 367 -15.26 6.51 -16.89
C ASP A 367 -14.24 7.18 -15.94
N HIS A 368 -14.73 8.10 -15.11
CA HIS A 368 -13.92 8.72 -14.06
C HIS A 368 -13.28 7.64 -13.17
N GLY A 369 -12.00 7.80 -12.86
CA GLY A 369 -11.23 6.88 -12.01
C GLY A 369 -10.73 5.62 -12.74
N SER A 370 -11.06 5.45 -14.03
CA SER A 370 -10.51 4.35 -14.82
C SER A 370 -9.06 4.61 -15.22
N SER A 371 -8.23 3.59 -15.05
CA SER A 371 -6.86 3.54 -15.57
C SER A 371 -6.80 2.66 -16.81
N PHE A 372 -6.01 3.06 -17.80
CA PHE A 372 -5.85 2.35 -19.07
C PHE A 372 -4.49 2.64 -19.67
N THR A 373 -4.09 1.82 -20.65
CA THR A 373 -2.84 2.02 -21.40
C THR A 373 -3.16 2.50 -22.81
N THR A 374 -2.50 3.56 -23.25
CA THR A 374 -2.55 4.05 -24.64
C THR A 374 -1.14 4.01 -25.21
N ASP A 375 -0.96 3.26 -26.30
CA ASP A 375 0.34 2.79 -26.81
C ASP A 375 1.11 2.01 -25.74
N CYS A 376 2.01 2.70 -25.05
CA CYS A 376 2.72 2.23 -23.88
C CYS A 376 2.49 3.17 -22.70
N ASN A 377 1.89 4.34 -22.85
CA ASN A 377 1.70 5.25 -21.72
C ASN A 377 0.55 4.78 -20.83
N THR A 378 0.77 4.84 -19.52
CA THR A 378 -0.26 4.55 -18.53
C THR A 378 -1.00 5.83 -18.24
N CYS A 379 -2.31 5.79 -18.41
CA CYS A 379 -3.21 6.92 -18.36
C CYS A 379 -4.32 6.68 -17.35
N SER A 380 -4.87 7.76 -16.81
CA SER A 380 -6.03 7.76 -15.94
C SER A 380 -7.00 8.85 -16.38
N CYS A 381 -8.29 8.52 -16.36
CA CYS A 381 -9.36 9.49 -16.54
C CYS A 381 -9.75 10.11 -15.20
N PHE A 382 -9.69 11.44 -15.10
CA PHE A 382 -10.10 12.18 -13.91
C PHE A 382 -11.00 13.35 -14.32
N ALA A 383 -12.30 13.18 -14.14
CA ALA A 383 -13.32 14.23 -14.35
C ALA A 383 -13.25 14.88 -15.74
N GLY A 384 -13.21 14.05 -16.78
CA GLY A 384 -13.07 14.45 -18.17
C GLY A 384 -11.64 14.77 -18.63
N GLU A 385 -10.67 14.85 -17.71
CA GLU A 385 -9.26 15.08 -18.02
C GLU A 385 -8.50 13.75 -18.14
N THR A 386 -7.81 13.55 -19.26
CA THR A 386 -6.93 12.38 -19.45
C THR A 386 -5.51 12.76 -19.04
N ILE A 387 -4.98 12.08 -18.03
CA ILE A 387 -3.65 12.31 -17.48
C ILE A 387 -2.82 11.06 -17.76
N CYS A 388 -1.65 11.20 -18.39
CA CYS A 388 -0.84 10.07 -18.85
C CYS A 388 0.63 10.21 -18.43
N SER A 389 1.34 9.09 -18.32
CA SER A 389 2.80 9.07 -18.36
C SER A 389 3.31 9.65 -19.69
N THR A 390 4.52 10.20 -19.70
CA THR A 390 5.09 10.88 -20.88
C THR A 390 6.30 10.14 -21.44
N ARG A 391 6.16 8.83 -21.71
CA ARG A 391 7.21 8.00 -22.32
C ARG A 391 7.03 7.89 -23.84
N LYS A 392 8.14 7.98 -24.60
CA LYS A 392 8.14 7.70 -26.04
C LYS A 392 7.99 6.20 -26.23
N CYS A 393 6.92 5.78 -26.90
CA CYS A 393 6.66 4.37 -27.14
C CYS A 393 7.48 3.87 -28.34
N PRO A 394 8.25 2.78 -28.20
CA PRO A 394 9.07 2.28 -29.29
C PRO A 394 8.17 1.87 -30.46
N THR A 395 8.40 2.46 -31.63
CA THR A 395 7.71 2.05 -32.86
C THR A 395 8.48 0.90 -33.52
N LYS A 396 7.79 0.04 -34.29
CA LYS A 396 8.42 -1.08 -35.03
C LYS A 396 9.49 -0.64 -36.05
N LYS A 397 9.66 0.67 -36.30
CA LYS A 397 10.65 1.26 -37.22
C LYS A 397 11.78 2.02 -36.51
N ASP A 398 11.80 2.05 -35.18
CA ASP A 398 12.81 2.82 -34.44
C ASP A 398 14.19 2.15 -34.60
N SER A 399 15.15 2.92 -35.12
CA SER A 399 16.56 2.49 -35.12
C SER A 399 17.10 2.50 -33.69
N TRP A 400 18.20 1.79 -33.44
CA TRP A 400 18.92 1.80 -32.15
C TRP A 400 19.18 3.22 -31.59
N PHE A 401 19.26 4.25 -32.45
CA PHE A 401 19.48 5.64 -32.04
C PHE A 401 18.25 6.31 -31.41
N ASP A 402 17.03 5.90 -31.74
CA ASP A 402 15.79 6.49 -31.20
C ASP A 402 15.48 6.05 -29.77
N ALA A 403 16.04 4.92 -29.35
CA ALA A 403 15.93 4.37 -28.00
C ALA A 403 16.94 4.99 -27.01
N ILE A 404 17.88 5.80 -27.53
CA ILE A 404 18.86 6.59 -26.76
C ILE A 404 18.45 8.07 -26.81
N ASN A 405 17.17 8.41 -26.64
CA ASN A 405 16.80 9.79 -26.24
C ASN A 405 15.99 9.82 -24.94
N HIS A 406 16.23 10.84 -24.11
CA HIS A 406 15.36 11.20 -22.97
C HIS A 406 13.95 11.59 -23.49
N PRO A 407 12.93 11.77 -22.61
CA PRO A 407 11.60 12.23 -23.04
C PRO A 407 11.69 13.45 -23.97
N CYS A 408 10.76 13.54 -24.92
CA CYS A 408 10.70 14.60 -25.92
C CYS A 408 11.89 14.67 -26.92
N ASN A 409 12.51 13.54 -27.27
CA ASN A 409 13.66 13.47 -28.20
C ASN A 409 14.87 14.32 -27.74
N CYS A 410 15.07 14.44 -26.42
CA CYS A 410 16.23 15.15 -25.88
C CYS A 410 17.48 14.26 -25.92
N PRO A 411 18.66 14.78 -26.34
CA PRO A 411 19.91 14.05 -26.28
C PRO A 411 20.27 13.63 -24.85
N TYR A 412 20.92 12.48 -24.70
CA TYR A 412 21.52 12.04 -23.43
C TYR A 412 22.82 12.80 -23.13
N SER A 413 22.69 14.08 -22.78
CA SER A 413 23.76 14.88 -22.21
C SER A 413 23.39 15.25 -20.78
N PHE A 414 24.20 14.83 -19.80
CA PHE A 414 24.00 15.23 -18.40
C PHE A 414 24.65 16.61 -18.16
N ILE A 415 23.89 17.65 -18.46
CA ILE A 415 24.24 19.05 -18.24
C ILE A 415 23.13 19.64 -17.35
N PRO A 416 23.18 19.39 -16.04
CA PRO A 416 22.04 19.56 -15.17
C PRO A 416 21.62 21.02 -15.07
N VAL A 417 20.32 21.23 -14.88
CA VAL A 417 19.73 22.54 -14.62
C VAL A 417 18.82 22.47 -13.40
N CYS A 418 18.85 23.50 -12.56
CA CYS A 418 17.98 23.65 -11.41
C CYS A 418 16.79 24.53 -11.79
N ALA A 419 15.58 23.97 -11.73
CA ALA A 419 14.35 24.71 -12.03
C ALA A 419 13.73 25.36 -10.78
N VAL A 420 12.83 26.33 -11.00
CA VAL A 420 12.14 27.08 -9.94
C VAL A 420 11.26 26.23 -9.01
N ASN A 421 10.94 24.98 -9.38
CA ASN A 421 10.25 24.04 -8.50
C ASN A 421 11.20 23.27 -7.55
N GLY A 422 12.49 23.63 -7.52
CA GLY A 422 13.50 23.02 -6.66
C GLY A 422 14.02 21.66 -7.14
N ARG A 423 13.71 21.27 -8.38
CA ARG A 423 14.13 20.00 -8.98
C ARG A 423 15.29 20.22 -9.95
N THR A 424 16.31 19.35 -9.87
CA THR A 424 17.31 19.22 -10.94
C THR A 424 16.79 18.37 -12.09
N TYR A 425 16.93 18.91 -13.30
CA TYR A 425 16.69 18.19 -14.55
C TYR A 425 18.02 17.81 -15.20
N PRO A 426 18.10 16.65 -15.89
CA PRO A 426 19.33 16.20 -16.54
C PRO A 426 19.88 17.16 -17.60
N SER A 427 18.99 17.94 -18.24
CA SER A 427 19.36 18.99 -19.19
C SER A 427 18.30 20.07 -19.32
N GLY A 428 18.68 21.24 -19.85
CA GLY A 428 17.74 22.29 -20.21
C GLY A 428 16.71 21.87 -21.27
N CYS A 429 17.04 20.89 -22.13
CA CYS A 429 16.08 20.31 -23.06
C CYS A 429 14.94 19.60 -22.32
N VAL A 430 15.31 18.77 -21.33
CA VAL A 430 14.32 18.06 -20.50
C VAL A 430 13.50 19.04 -19.66
N ALA A 431 14.11 20.09 -19.09
CA ALA A 431 13.36 21.12 -18.37
C ALA A 431 12.30 21.79 -19.27
N ARG A 432 12.65 22.14 -20.51
CA ARG A 432 11.68 22.69 -21.49
C ARG A 432 10.59 21.69 -21.88
N CYS A 433 10.94 20.43 -22.07
CA CYS A 433 10.00 19.34 -22.31
C CYS A 433 8.97 19.22 -21.17
N MET A 434 9.38 19.52 -19.94
CA MET A 434 8.53 19.51 -18.75
C MET A 434 7.80 20.85 -18.51
N GLY A 435 7.80 21.76 -19.49
CA GLY A 435 7.03 23.00 -19.48
C GLY A 435 7.73 24.22 -18.88
N PHE A 436 9.02 24.14 -18.53
CA PHE A 436 9.77 25.27 -17.99
C PHE A 436 10.35 26.15 -19.12
N LYS A 437 10.29 27.47 -18.95
CA LYS A 437 10.96 28.45 -19.81
C LYS A 437 12.41 28.64 -19.37
N ASP A 438 13.25 29.19 -20.27
CA ASP A 438 14.68 29.40 -19.99
C ASP A 438 14.96 30.32 -18.77
N GLN A 439 14.03 31.21 -18.40
CA GLN A 439 14.14 32.05 -17.20
C GLN A 439 13.73 31.32 -15.92
N GLN A 440 13.12 30.14 -16.03
CA GLN A 440 12.60 29.35 -14.92
C GLN A 440 13.55 28.21 -14.52
N PHE A 441 14.77 28.20 -15.04
CA PHE A 441 15.84 27.32 -14.58
C PHE A 441 17.22 27.96 -14.79
N VAL A 442 18.21 27.46 -14.06
CA VAL A 442 19.61 27.89 -14.14
C VAL A 442 20.53 26.68 -14.31
N PHE A 443 21.71 26.87 -14.91
CA PHE A 443 22.70 25.79 -15.05
C PHE A 443 23.26 25.33 -13.69
N GLY A 444 23.47 24.02 -13.57
CA GLY A 444 23.94 23.36 -12.36
C GLY A 444 22.82 22.63 -11.60
N HIS A 445 23.24 21.88 -10.59
CA HIS A 445 22.34 21.15 -9.69
C HIS A 445 21.71 22.10 -8.66
N CYS A 446 20.49 21.81 -8.18
CA CYS A 446 19.88 22.59 -7.09
C CYS A 446 20.68 22.52 -5.79
N HIS A 447 21.42 21.43 -5.55
CA HIS A 447 22.32 21.35 -4.39
C HIS A 447 23.60 22.18 -4.51
N SER A 448 23.98 22.59 -5.73
CA SER A 448 25.26 23.28 -5.96
C SER A 448 25.30 24.73 -5.48
N SER A 449 24.15 25.40 -5.43
CA SER A 449 24.04 26.76 -4.93
C SER A 449 23.61 26.76 -3.46
N ASN A 450 24.13 27.73 -2.70
CA ASN A 450 23.66 27.98 -1.34
C ASN A 450 22.41 28.89 -1.41
N PRO A 451 21.21 28.40 -1.07
CA PRO A 451 19.97 29.17 -1.18
C PRO A 451 19.91 30.36 -0.24
N CYS A 452 20.80 30.44 0.76
CA CYS A 452 20.90 31.58 1.67
C CYS A 452 21.81 32.71 1.16
N THR A 453 22.44 32.56 -0.01
CA THR A 453 23.31 33.60 -0.57
C THR A 453 22.46 34.79 -1.02
N GLY A 454 22.71 35.98 -0.46
CA GLY A 454 21.96 37.20 -0.78
C GLY A 454 20.59 37.32 -0.10
N ILE A 455 20.19 36.34 0.72
CA ILE A 455 18.93 36.39 1.48
C ILE A 455 19.14 37.09 2.82
N SER A 456 18.33 38.12 3.09
CA SER A 456 18.28 38.81 4.37
C SER A 456 17.00 38.42 5.13
N CYS A 457 17.14 37.53 6.11
CA CYS A 457 16.03 37.17 6.98
C CYS A 457 15.63 38.32 7.94
N PRO A 458 14.38 38.36 8.42
CA PRO A 458 13.94 39.30 9.45
C PRO A 458 14.84 39.33 10.70
N ARG A 459 14.74 40.40 11.50
CA ARG A 459 15.55 40.57 12.73
C ARG A 459 15.46 39.34 13.64
N ASN A 460 16.59 38.91 14.19
CA ASN A 460 16.74 37.72 15.05
C ASN A 460 16.44 36.37 14.37
N GLN A 461 16.43 36.31 13.04
CA GLN A 461 16.33 35.07 12.27
C GLN A 461 17.58 34.84 11.43
N ARG A 462 17.91 33.57 11.19
CA ARG A 462 19.00 33.16 10.32
C ARG A 462 18.47 32.26 9.22
N CYS A 463 18.99 32.48 8.01
CA CYS A 463 18.67 31.62 6.88
C CYS A 463 19.32 30.25 7.06
N VAL A 464 18.52 29.21 6.90
CA VAL A 464 18.96 27.82 6.86
C VAL A 464 18.51 27.21 5.53
N PRO A 465 19.41 26.51 4.79
CA PRO A 465 19.00 25.77 3.60
C PRO A 465 17.93 24.73 3.94
N ARG A 466 16.86 24.69 3.13
CA ARG A 466 15.74 23.75 3.26
C ARG A 466 15.27 23.35 1.87
N ARG A 467 16.10 22.51 1.24
CA ARG A 467 15.93 22.07 -0.14
C ARG A 467 14.71 21.17 -0.26
N ARG A 468 13.89 21.41 -1.28
CA ARG A 468 12.59 20.74 -1.46
C ARG A 468 12.17 20.77 -2.92
N VAL A 469 11.49 19.72 -3.36
CA VAL A 469 10.86 19.66 -4.67
C VAL A 469 9.37 19.88 -4.51
N CYS A 470 8.84 20.96 -5.09
CA CYS A 470 7.43 21.29 -5.02
C CYS A 470 6.63 20.63 -6.17
N LEU A 471 5.49 20.02 -5.80
CA LEU A 471 4.53 19.40 -6.72
C LEU A 471 3.49 20.41 -7.23
N SER A 472 3.18 21.41 -6.42
CA SER A 472 2.33 22.56 -6.79
C SER A 472 3.15 23.75 -7.29
N ASN A 473 2.60 24.52 -8.22
CA ASN A 473 3.25 25.70 -8.84
C ASN A 473 2.52 27.03 -8.53
N THR A 474 1.80 27.08 -7.42
CA THR A 474 0.94 28.19 -6.96
C THR A 474 1.69 29.28 -6.20
N SER A 475 2.86 28.96 -5.66
CA SER A 475 3.72 29.86 -4.89
C SER A 475 5.19 29.52 -5.13
N ASP A 476 6.08 30.40 -4.66
CA ASP A 476 7.52 30.20 -4.78
C ASP A 476 7.95 28.95 -4.00
N CYS A 477 8.71 28.07 -4.66
CA CYS A 477 9.27 26.88 -4.02
C CYS A 477 10.53 27.25 -3.23
N LEU A 478 10.34 27.89 -2.07
CA LEU A 478 11.44 28.38 -1.24
C LEU A 478 12.40 27.26 -0.83
N GLN A 479 13.68 27.41 -1.21
CA GLN A 479 14.75 26.45 -0.91
C GLN A 479 15.48 26.75 0.42
N TYR A 480 14.93 27.65 1.22
CA TYR A 480 15.46 28.05 2.52
C TYR A 480 14.33 28.31 3.51
N GLU A 481 14.69 28.42 4.77
CA GLU A 481 13.81 28.84 5.85
C GLU A 481 14.52 29.84 6.74
N CYS A 482 13.80 30.87 7.18
CA CYS A 482 14.32 31.84 8.15
C CYS A 482 13.92 31.41 9.56
N ILE A 483 14.90 30.93 10.33
CA ILE A 483 14.66 30.34 11.65
C ILE A 483 15.09 31.32 12.72
N GLY A 484 14.19 31.57 13.67
CA GLY A 484 14.46 32.44 14.82
C GLY A 484 15.57 31.88 15.72
N ARG A 485 16.28 32.79 16.38
CA ARG A 485 17.17 32.47 17.50
C ARG A 485 16.54 32.96 18.82
N PRO A 486 15.40 32.39 19.27
CA PRO A 486 14.82 32.78 20.53
C PRO A 486 15.76 32.42 21.68
N ALA A 487 15.63 33.08 22.83
CA ALA A 487 16.38 32.71 24.04
C ALA A 487 16.00 31.31 24.54
N VAL A 488 14.75 30.89 24.29
CA VAL A 488 14.22 29.59 24.62
C VAL A 488 13.65 28.97 23.35
N CYS A 489 14.21 27.83 22.93
CA CYS A 489 13.63 27.02 21.87
C CYS A 489 12.41 26.27 22.40
N ASP A 490 11.41 26.08 21.55
CA ASP A 490 10.24 25.27 21.89
C ASP A 490 10.68 23.85 22.26
N ARG A 491 10.15 23.34 23.38
CA ARG A 491 10.41 22.00 23.89
C ARG A 491 9.58 20.93 23.17
N SER A 492 8.54 21.31 22.44
CA SER A 492 7.67 20.39 21.70
C SER A 492 8.33 19.84 20.41
N SER A 493 9.21 20.64 19.78
CA SER A 493 9.94 20.27 18.56
C SER A 493 11.25 19.55 18.91
N MET A 494 11.18 18.22 19.06
CA MET A 494 12.31 17.32 19.33
C MET A 494 12.79 16.61 18.05
N GLU A 495 12.93 17.34 16.95
CA GLU A 495 13.54 16.79 15.72
C GLU A 495 15.07 17.02 15.76
N PRO A 496 15.88 16.00 16.07
CA PRO A 496 17.32 16.18 16.22
C PRO A 496 17.97 16.64 14.91
N ALA A 497 19.05 17.38 15.01
CA ALA A 497 19.84 17.87 13.88
C ALA A 497 21.32 17.60 14.10
N CYS A 498 21.97 16.99 13.11
CA CYS A 498 23.41 16.78 13.11
C CYS A 498 24.10 17.99 12.49
N ASP A 499 25.08 18.58 13.18
CA ASP A 499 25.90 19.63 12.60
C ASP A 499 27.10 19.10 11.81
N THR A 500 27.79 20.00 11.10
CA THR A 500 28.98 19.66 10.29
C THR A 500 30.19 19.18 11.10
N ASP A 501 30.19 19.38 12.41
CA ASP A 501 31.26 18.93 13.31
C ASP A 501 30.93 17.56 13.94
N GLY A 502 29.77 16.96 13.61
CA GLY A 502 29.32 15.68 14.13
C GLY A 502 28.68 15.76 15.51
N LEU A 503 28.23 16.94 15.94
CA LEU A 503 27.50 17.14 17.20
C LEU A 503 25.99 17.15 16.95
N VAL A 504 25.27 16.37 17.76
CA VAL A 504 23.80 16.31 17.72
C VAL A 504 23.19 17.47 18.52
N HIS A 505 22.25 18.17 17.90
CA HIS A 505 21.44 19.21 18.51
C HIS A 505 20.00 18.73 18.65
N ARG A 506 19.31 19.11 19.72
CA ARG A 506 17.94 18.65 20.01
C ARG A 506 16.90 19.13 19.00
N SER A 507 17.16 20.27 18.38
CA SER A 507 16.35 20.81 17.28
C SER A 507 17.17 21.76 16.43
N LEU A 508 16.64 22.12 15.25
CA LEU A 508 17.27 23.10 14.39
C LEU A 508 17.42 24.47 15.08
N CYS A 509 16.49 24.83 15.98
CA CYS A 509 16.60 26.01 16.83
C CYS A 509 17.83 25.95 17.75
N HIS A 510 18.07 24.82 18.42
CA HIS A 510 19.25 24.65 19.29
C HIS A 510 20.55 24.69 18.49
N LEU A 511 20.56 24.11 17.28
CA LEU A 511 21.69 24.21 16.35
C LEU A 511 22.01 25.67 16.00
N GLN A 512 20.97 26.49 15.73
CA GLN A 512 21.14 27.92 15.49
C GLN A 512 21.59 28.68 16.74
N GLN A 513 21.08 28.36 17.92
CA GLN A 513 21.56 28.93 19.18
C GLN A 513 23.05 28.69 19.39
N ALA A 514 23.54 27.49 19.06
CA ALA A 514 24.94 27.11 19.12
C ALA A 514 25.82 27.73 18.00
N GLY A 515 25.20 28.43 17.03
CA GLY A 515 25.92 29.04 15.90
C GLY A 515 26.51 28.04 14.91
N LYS A 516 26.09 26.76 14.98
CA LYS A 516 26.59 25.67 14.14
C LYS A 516 25.92 25.66 12.76
N LYS A 517 26.45 24.85 11.84
CA LYS A 517 25.89 24.65 10.49
C LYS A 517 25.28 23.26 10.41
N LEU A 518 24.08 23.18 9.83
CA LEU A 518 23.39 21.91 9.62
C LEU A 518 24.18 21.05 8.62
N ALA A 519 24.50 19.81 9.01
CA ALA A 519 24.93 18.78 8.07
C ALA A 519 23.70 18.06 7.50
N TYR A 520 22.83 17.57 8.38
CA TYR A 520 21.59 16.89 8.01
C TYR A 520 20.63 16.78 9.20
N MET A 521 19.36 16.54 8.93
CA MET A 521 18.35 16.30 9.97
C MET A 521 18.45 14.87 10.49
N GLY A 522 18.39 14.68 11.81
CA GLY A 522 18.54 13.39 12.48
C GLY A 522 19.72 13.35 13.45
N HIS A 523 19.93 12.18 14.06
CA HIS A 523 21.08 11.90 14.89
C HIS A 523 22.35 11.73 14.04
N CYS A 524 23.49 12.14 14.58
CA CYS A 524 24.78 11.96 13.93
C CYS A 524 25.13 10.47 13.85
N GLN A 525 25.56 10.03 12.67
CA GLN A 525 25.93 8.63 12.40
C GLN A 525 27.43 8.55 12.21
N ASP A 526 28.07 7.55 12.81
CA ASP A 526 29.52 7.40 12.74
C ASP A 526 30.03 7.22 11.31
N ALA A 527 29.27 6.53 10.48
CA ALA A 527 29.56 6.35 9.04
C ALA A 527 29.61 7.68 8.26
N CYS A 528 29.00 8.76 8.79
CA CYS A 528 28.86 10.05 8.13
C CYS A 528 29.71 11.17 8.76
N ARG A 529 30.56 10.86 9.75
CA ARG A 529 31.51 11.86 10.30
C ARG A 529 32.51 12.36 9.26
N LYS A 530 32.85 11.53 8.27
CA LYS A 530 33.72 11.90 7.15
C LYS A 530 32.87 12.17 5.92
N THR A 531 33.17 13.26 5.24
CA THR A 531 32.52 13.59 3.97
C THR A 531 32.89 12.56 2.91
N LYS A 532 31.87 11.95 2.32
CA LYS A 532 31.96 11.01 1.21
C LYS A 532 30.79 11.30 0.29
N LYS A 533 31.07 12.01 -0.81
CA LYS A 533 30.03 12.45 -1.73
C LYS A 533 29.32 11.24 -2.33
N VAL A 534 28.01 11.36 -2.52
CA VAL A 534 27.18 10.34 -3.15
C VAL A 534 26.21 11.00 -4.12
N CYS A 535 25.84 10.28 -5.18
CA CYS A 535 24.79 10.68 -6.09
C CYS A 535 23.47 10.05 -5.65
N GLY A 536 22.43 10.86 -5.41
CA GLY A 536 21.09 10.37 -5.13
C GLY A 536 20.36 9.96 -6.40
N HIS A 537 19.35 9.08 -6.29
CA HIS A 537 18.49 8.73 -7.43
C HIS A 537 17.69 9.91 -8.00
N ASN A 538 17.61 11.03 -7.28
CA ASN A 538 17.07 12.30 -7.77
C ASN A 538 18.05 13.10 -8.66
N GLY A 539 19.27 12.61 -8.87
CA GLY A 539 20.31 13.28 -9.63
C GLY A 539 21.02 14.40 -8.87
N GLU A 540 20.88 14.51 -7.55
CA GLU A 540 21.58 15.50 -6.72
C GLU A 540 22.82 14.90 -6.05
N THR A 541 23.87 15.73 -5.91
CA THR A 541 25.07 15.35 -5.16
C THR A 541 24.92 15.74 -3.70
N TYR A 542 25.06 14.74 -2.83
CA TYR A 542 25.06 14.90 -1.38
C TYR A 542 26.48 14.77 -0.83
N SER A 543 26.74 15.39 0.32
CA SER A 543 28.05 15.37 0.99
C SER A 543 28.31 14.05 1.71
N THR A 544 27.25 13.37 2.14
CA THR A 544 27.25 12.05 2.80
C THR A 544 25.97 11.29 2.47
N VAL A 545 25.98 9.96 2.67
CA VAL A 545 24.77 9.12 2.59
C VAL A 545 23.69 9.55 3.59
N CYS A 546 24.08 10.04 4.77
CA CYS A 546 23.13 10.50 5.79
C CYS A 546 22.37 11.76 5.38
N GLU A 547 23.00 12.67 4.65
CA GLU A 547 22.33 13.85 4.08
C GLU A 547 21.29 13.42 3.03
N ALA A 548 21.63 12.46 2.17
CA ALA A 548 20.68 11.91 1.19
C ALA A 548 19.48 11.24 1.88
N PHE A 549 19.73 10.39 2.89
CA PHE A 549 18.68 9.69 3.62
C PHE A 549 17.83 10.64 4.48
N SER A 550 18.39 11.71 5.05
CA SER A 550 17.60 12.71 5.77
C SER A 550 16.61 13.44 4.86
N ASP A 551 16.99 13.61 3.59
CA ASP A 551 16.15 14.19 2.54
C ASP A 551 15.22 13.15 1.88
N ARG A 552 15.21 11.90 2.39
CA ARG A 552 14.42 10.77 1.86
C ARG A 552 14.78 10.38 0.44
N VAL A 553 16.06 10.49 0.09
CA VAL A 553 16.61 10.12 -1.22
C VAL A 553 17.56 8.95 -1.05
N ALA A 554 17.26 7.84 -1.74
CA ALA A 554 18.16 6.69 -1.80
C ALA A 554 19.35 6.98 -2.74
N VAL A 555 20.50 6.37 -2.43
CA VAL A 555 21.77 6.58 -3.15
C VAL A 555 21.86 5.68 -4.37
N ASP A 556 22.25 6.26 -5.50
CA ASP A 556 22.52 5.56 -6.76
C ASP A 556 23.96 5.00 -6.78
N TYR A 557 24.96 5.88 -6.59
CA TYR A 557 26.37 5.50 -6.58
C TYR A 557 27.24 6.45 -5.74
N GLU A 558 28.45 5.98 -5.43
CA GLU A 558 29.46 6.78 -4.72
C GLU A 558 30.11 7.83 -5.64
N GLY A 559 30.40 9.00 -5.07
CA GLY A 559 30.94 10.16 -5.78
C GLY A 559 29.88 11.20 -6.16
N PRO A 560 30.28 12.31 -6.80
CA PRO A 560 29.35 13.31 -7.30
C PRO A 560 28.54 12.77 -8.49
N CYS A 561 27.34 13.30 -8.71
CA CYS A 561 26.55 12.96 -9.89
C CYS A 561 27.28 13.37 -11.17
N ARG A 562 27.48 12.40 -12.08
CA ARG A 562 28.11 12.56 -13.40
C ARG A 562 27.21 12.11 -14.54
N ALA A 563 26.30 11.19 -14.25
CA ALA A 563 25.32 10.68 -15.19
C ALA A 563 24.04 10.27 -14.44
N VAL A 564 22.94 10.22 -15.18
CA VAL A 564 21.67 9.64 -14.77
C VAL A 564 21.25 8.62 -15.84
N GLY A 565 20.62 7.53 -15.42
CA GLY A 565 20.25 6.45 -16.32
C GLY A 565 19.10 6.78 -17.27
N ALA A 566 18.81 5.85 -18.17
CA ALA A 566 17.66 5.90 -19.06
C ALA A 566 16.34 5.56 -18.33
N LEU A 567 15.21 5.93 -18.93
CA LEU A 567 13.86 5.61 -18.41
C LEU A 567 13.46 4.14 -18.60
N SER A 568 14.16 3.40 -19.46
CA SER A 568 13.89 1.99 -19.76
C SER A 568 15.15 1.16 -19.55
N GLY A 569 15.03 0.07 -18.78
CA GLY A 569 16.15 -0.78 -18.37
C GLY A 569 16.82 -1.60 -19.48
N MET A 570 16.46 -1.41 -20.75
CA MET A 570 17.03 -2.19 -21.87
C MET A 570 18.30 -1.57 -22.50
N ILE A 571 18.72 -0.36 -22.14
CA ILE A 571 19.90 0.28 -22.75
C ILE A 571 20.77 0.91 -21.66
N LEU A 572 21.37 0.04 -20.84
CA LEU A 572 22.23 0.43 -19.71
C LEU A 572 23.68 0.71 -20.13
N ASP A 573 24.11 0.28 -21.31
CA ASP A 573 25.55 0.08 -21.57
C ASP A 573 26.33 1.30 -22.06
N ARG A 574 25.72 2.47 -22.31
CA ARG A 574 26.48 3.66 -22.79
C ARG A 574 26.45 4.89 -21.90
N VAL A 575 25.33 5.16 -21.22
CA VAL A 575 25.14 6.42 -20.48
C VAL A 575 25.79 6.37 -19.08
N CYS A 576 25.85 5.19 -18.47
CA CYS A 576 26.38 4.99 -17.11
C CYS A 576 27.75 4.27 -17.11
N ILE A 577 28.49 4.25 -18.23
CA ILE A 577 29.79 3.54 -18.34
C ILE A 577 30.79 3.99 -17.27
N GLU A 578 30.83 5.29 -16.98
CA GLU A 578 31.78 5.86 -16.00
C GLU A 578 31.31 5.72 -14.54
N VAL A 579 30.13 5.16 -14.32
CA VAL A 579 29.56 4.95 -12.98
C VAL A 579 29.97 3.58 -12.47
N THR A 580 30.55 3.56 -11.27
CA THR A 580 30.82 2.32 -10.55
C THR A 580 29.68 2.06 -9.57
N CYS A 581 28.90 1.01 -9.82
CA CYS A 581 27.76 0.69 -8.98
C CYS A 581 28.17 -0.02 -7.68
N PRO A 582 27.44 0.26 -6.57
CA PRO A 582 27.66 -0.47 -5.33
C PRO A 582 27.35 -1.97 -5.53
N PRO A 583 28.04 -2.85 -4.79
CA PRO A 583 27.76 -4.28 -4.87
C PRO A 583 26.33 -4.57 -4.38
N ILE A 584 25.66 -5.52 -5.02
CA ILE A 584 24.33 -5.97 -4.61
C ILE A 584 24.46 -6.63 -3.22
N SER A 585 23.76 -6.08 -2.24
CA SER A 585 23.94 -6.40 -0.82
C SER A 585 23.51 -7.81 -0.41
N VAL A 586 22.73 -8.52 -1.24
CA VAL A 586 22.12 -9.82 -0.87
C VAL A 586 22.26 -10.86 -1.98
N GLN A 587 22.81 -12.02 -1.64
CA GLN A 587 22.89 -13.18 -2.54
C GLN A 587 21.49 -13.70 -2.90
N GLY A 588 21.23 -13.94 -4.19
CA GLY A 588 19.94 -14.45 -4.67
C GLY A 588 18.86 -13.39 -4.93
N CYS A 589 19.14 -12.11 -4.64
CA CYS A 589 18.29 -11.00 -5.07
C CYS A 589 18.53 -10.71 -6.56
N ARG A 590 17.44 -10.72 -7.34
CA ARG A 590 17.41 -10.18 -8.70
C ARG A 590 17.05 -8.70 -8.60
N PRO A 591 18.02 -7.78 -8.77
CA PRO A 591 17.80 -6.37 -8.53
C PRO A 591 17.02 -5.72 -9.69
N ILE A 592 16.53 -4.52 -9.42
CA ILE A 592 15.85 -3.67 -10.40
C ILE A 592 16.52 -2.30 -10.43
N THR A 593 16.50 -1.63 -11.59
CA THR A 593 17.07 -0.28 -11.73
C THR A 593 15.96 0.76 -11.68
N PRO A 594 15.99 1.72 -10.73
CA PRO A 594 14.99 2.78 -10.69
C PRO A 594 14.98 3.66 -11.94
N PRO A 595 13.82 4.23 -12.34
CA PRO A 595 13.74 5.08 -13.53
C PRO A 595 14.68 6.29 -13.42
N GLY A 596 15.62 6.42 -14.34
CA GLY A 596 16.62 7.50 -14.31
C GLY A 596 17.84 7.24 -13.43
N ALA A 597 17.97 6.06 -12.80
CA ALA A 597 19.14 5.65 -12.03
C ALA A 597 20.13 4.86 -12.89
N CYS A 598 21.42 4.89 -12.52
CA CYS A 598 22.44 4.08 -13.16
C CYS A 598 22.54 2.67 -12.56
N CYS A 599 22.33 2.54 -11.24
CA CYS A 599 22.66 1.33 -10.52
C CYS A 599 21.44 0.50 -10.12
N PRO A 600 21.53 -0.83 -10.26
CA PRO A 600 20.47 -1.74 -9.84
C PRO A 600 20.49 -1.89 -8.31
N ILE A 601 19.31 -2.00 -7.70
CA ILE A 601 19.11 -2.12 -6.25
C ILE A 601 18.15 -3.25 -5.89
N CYS A 602 18.24 -3.75 -4.66
CA CYS A 602 17.27 -4.67 -4.07
C CYS A 602 16.22 -3.89 -3.28
N ALA A 603 15.16 -3.49 -3.97
CA ALA A 603 14.04 -2.75 -3.39
C ALA A 603 12.75 -3.00 -4.20
N SER A 604 11.67 -2.36 -3.76
CA SER A 604 10.43 -2.25 -4.53
C SER A 604 10.14 -0.79 -4.86
N ILE A 605 9.70 -0.57 -6.10
CA ILE A 605 9.56 0.75 -6.71
C ILE A 605 8.11 0.92 -7.13
N LEU A 606 7.48 1.98 -6.64
CA LEU A 606 6.17 2.46 -7.06
C LEU A 606 6.37 3.65 -8.00
N GLN A 607 5.78 3.59 -9.18
CA GLN A 607 5.69 4.72 -10.12
C GLN A 607 4.27 5.25 -10.08
N ILE A 608 4.07 6.36 -9.39
CA ILE A 608 2.75 6.93 -9.12
C ILE A 608 2.45 8.05 -10.11
N LEU A 609 1.31 7.92 -10.79
CA LEU A 609 0.71 8.97 -11.60
C LEU A 609 -0.17 9.84 -10.70
N TRP A 610 -0.06 11.17 -10.84
CA TRP A 610 -0.71 12.12 -9.94
C TRP A 610 -1.23 13.35 -10.70
N SER A 611 -2.22 14.03 -10.13
CA SER A 611 -2.83 15.22 -10.72
C SER A 611 -2.22 16.51 -10.19
N GLN A 612 -1.48 17.22 -11.05
CA GLN A 612 -0.93 18.54 -10.70
C GLN A 612 -2.01 19.59 -10.43
N LYS A 613 -3.14 19.51 -11.15
CA LYS A 613 -4.28 20.41 -10.95
C LYS A 613 -4.85 20.28 -9.54
N GLN A 614 -5.01 19.05 -9.03
CA GLN A 614 -5.45 18.82 -7.65
C GLN A 614 -4.43 19.34 -6.63
N MET A 615 -3.13 19.04 -6.82
CA MET A 615 -2.07 19.57 -5.94
C MET A 615 -2.07 21.11 -5.86
N ASN A 616 -2.32 21.78 -6.99
CA ASN A 616 -2.47 23.24 -7.03
C ASN A 616 -3.70 23.73 -6.26
N THR A 617 -4.83 23.03 -6.36
CA THR A 617 -6.02 23.33 -5.56
C THR A 617 -5.73 23.19 -4.07
N PHE A 618 -5.11 22.09 -3.66
CA PHE A 618 -4.77 21.85 -2.25
C PHE A 618 -3.79 22.88 -1.70
N SER A 619 -2.79 23.26 -2.48
CA SER A 619 -1.86 24.33 -2.10
C SER A 619 -2.59 25.67 -1.90
N LYS A 620 -3.49 26.05 -2.82
CA LYS A 620 -4.28 27.30 -2.69
C LYS A 620 -5.13 27.31 -1.41
N LEU A 621 -5.82 26.21 -1.13
CA LEU A 621 -6.64 26.07 0.08
C LEU A 621 -5.77 26.09 1.35
N ASN A 622 -4.59 25.49 1.31
CA ASN A 622 -3.63 25.53 2.41
C ASN A 622 -2.75 26.80 2.43
N LYS A 623 -3.37 27.98 2.32
CA LYS A 623 -2.68 29.29 2.43
C LYS A 623 -1.51 29.46 1.44
N ASN A 624 -1.63 28.91 0.23
CA ASN A 624 -0.59 28.87 -0.79
C ASN A 624 0.71 28.17 -0.35
N GLN A 625 0.67 27.31 0.66
CA GLN A 625 1.81 26.49 1.03
C GLN A 625 1.99 25.39 -0.04
N PRO A 626 3.17 25.26 -0.66
CA PRO A 626 3.37 24.28 -1.70
C PRO A 626 3.44 22.86 -1.11
N VAL A 627 2.83 21.91 -1.79
CA VAL A 627 2.95 20.48 -1.46
C VAL A 627 4.28 19.97 -2.03
N THR A 628 5.10 19.31 -1.21
CA THR A 628 6.41 18.82 -1.65
C THR A 628 6.48 17.29 -1.75
N VAL A 629 7.48 16.78 -2.47
CA VAL A 629 7.80 15.34 -2.49
C VAL A 629 8.04 14.82 -1.08
N TYR A 630 8.74 15.58 -0.23
CA TYR A 630 9.01 15.19 1.15
C TYR A 630 7.71 15.01 1.96
N ASP A 631 6.75 15.92 1.83
CA ASP A 631 5.47 15.82 2.54
C ASP A 631 4.71 14.54 2.17
N ILE A 632 4.69 14.21 0.88
CA ILE A 632 4.09 12.97 0.37
C ILE A 632 4.77 11.73 0.96
N LEU A 633 6.10 11.70 0.95
CA LEU A 633 6.87 10.56 1.48
C LEU A 633 6.64 10.40 2.99
N GLN A 634 6.49 11.48 3.75
CA GLN A 634 6.17 11.40 5.19
C GLN A 634 4.81 10.76 5.44
N ILE A 635 3.79 11.10 4.64
CA ILE A 635 2.45 10.49 4.77
C ILE A 635 2.52 9.01 4.36
N LEU A 636 3.17 8.68 3.22
CA LEU A 636 3.32 7.28 2.77
C LEU A 636 4.09 6.42 3.77
N ARG A 637 5.08 7.00 4.47
CA ARG A 637 5.86 6.32 5.51
C ARG A 637 5.00 5.87 6.70
N LEU A 638 3.87 6.51 6.98
CA LEU A 638 2.92 6.07 8.02
C LEU A 638 2.25 4.74 7.65
N HIS A 639 2.21 4.39 6.37
CA HIS A 639 1.68 3.10 5.90
C HIS A 639 2.72 1.98 5.93
N VAL A 640 3.97 2.25 6.33
CA VAL A 640 5.03 1.24 6.47
C VAL A 640 5.20 0.80 7.93
N SER A 641 4.67 -0.38 8.27
CA SER A 641 4.62 -0.94 9.63
C SER A 641 5.90 -1.68 10.03
N VAL A 642 6.74 -2.05 9.06
CA VAL A 642 8.01 -2.77 9.28
C VAL A 642 9.14 -1.76 9.56
N PRO A 643 9.79 -1.78 10.73
CA PRO A 643 10.86 -0.84 11.07
C PRO A 643 12.10 -0.97 10.21
N GLN A 644 12.40 -2.18 9.73
CA GLN A 644 13.52 -2.47 8.84
C GLN A 644 13.34 -1.87 7.45
N CYS A 645 12.13 -1.45 7.07
CA CYS A 645 11.80 -0.87 5.78
C CYS A 645 11.57 0.62 5.93
N ASP A 646 12.12 1.47 5.04
CA ASP A 646 11.79 2.89 5.01
C ASP A 646 11.45 3.34 3.58
N VAL A 647 10.88 4.55 3.48
CA VAL A 647 10.35 5.12 2.24
C VAL A 647 11.28 6.22 1.75
N PHE A 648 11.66 6.12 0.48
CA PHE A 648 12.45 7.12 -0.25
C PHE A 648 11.72 7.52 -1.53
N GLY A 649 12.05 8.65 -2.13
CA GLY A 649 11.43 8.98 -3.40
C GLY A 649 11.92 10.26 -4.06
N TYR A 650 11.51 10.43 -5.31
CA TYR A 650 11.87 11.54 -6.19
C TYR A 650 10.89 11.65 -7.36
N LEU A 651 10.96 12.75 -8.12
CA LEU A 651 10.24 12.86 -9.39
C LEU A 651 11.10 12.32 -10.54
N SER A 652 10.59 11.32 -11.26
CA SER A 652 11.23 10.78 -12.46
C SER A 652 11.23 11.80 -13.60
N ILE A 653 12.08 11.55 -14.60
CA ILE A 653 12.27 12.42 -15.77
C ILE A 653 10.95 12.68 -16.52
N ASP A 654 9.99 11.75 -16.49
CA ASP A 654 8.65 11.82 -17.09
C ASP A 654 7.54 12.29 -16.11
N ASN A 655 7.93 12.98 -15.03
CA ASN A 655 7.07 13.61 -14.02
C ASN A 655 6.18 12.64 -13.20
N ARG A 656 6.56 11.36 -13.11
CA ARG A 656 5.95 10.42 -12.16
C ARG A 656 6.65 10.52 -10.81
N LEU A 657 5.88 10.30 -9.74
CA LEU A 657 6.47 10.19 -8.41
C LEU A 657 6.99 8.77 -8.23
N VAL A 658 8.31 8.63 -8.13
CA VAL A 658 8.97 7.36 -7.85
C VAL A 658 9.13 7.23 -6.35
N VAL A 659 8.53 6.19 -5.77
CA VAL A 659 8.66 5.85 -4.35
C VAL A 659 9.36 4.52 -4.23
N LEU A 660 10.41 4.46 -3.43
CA LEU A 660 11.14 3.24 -3.11
C LEU A 660 10.82 2.83 -1.69
N VAL A 661 10.44 1.56 -1.52
CA VAL A 661 10.37 0.92 -0.21
C VAL A 661 11.52 -0.08 -0.15
N ALA A 662 12.48 0.20 0.72
CA ALA A 662 13.74 -0.53 0.79
C ALA A 662 14.14 -0.82 2.24
N ALA A 663 14.90 -1.89 2.42
CA ALA A 663 15.49 -2.20 3.70
C ALA A 663 16.59 -1.19 4.05
N VAL A 664 16.62 -0.72 5.30
CA VAL A 664 17.60 0.29 5.77
C VAL A 664 18.82 -0.30 6.48
N ASP A 665 18.81 -1.60 6.74
CA ASP A 665 19.94 -2.30 7.34
C ASP A 665 21.14 -2.36 6.38
N HIS A 666 22.36 -2.30 6.91
CA HIS A 666 23.58 -2.34 6.11
C HIS A 666 23.73 -3.63 5.28
N GLN A 667 23.23 -4.76 5.79
CA GLN A 667 23.22 -6.07 5.13
C GLN A 667 21.85 -6.70 5.35
N PRO A 668 20.85 -6.35 4.54
CA PRO A 668 19.50 -6.81 4.76
C PRO A 668 19.40 -8.32 4.48
N THR A 669 18.57 -9.03 5.23
CA THR A 669 18.30 -10.45 4.94
C THR A 669 17.34 -10.55 3.75
N PRO A 670 17.32 -11.70 3.01
CA PRO A 670 16.33 -11.91 1.98
C PRO A 670 14.89 -11.70 2.49
N LEU A 671 14.63 -12.11 3.73
CA LEU A 671 13.34 -11.92 4.36
C LEU A 671 12.99 -10.42 4.53
N GLN A 672 13.94 -9.59 4.95
CA GLN A 672 13.69 -8.15 5.11
C GLN A 672 13.38 -7.48 3.77
N ILE A 673 14.07 -7.86 2.69
CA ILE A 673 13.77 -7.38 1.33
C ILE A 673 12.34 -7.77 0.92
N GLU A 674 11.97 -9.03 1.15
CA GLU A 674 10.63 -9.52 0.84
C GLU A 674 9.56 -8.75 1.64
N ALA A 675 9.79 -8.50 2.93
CA ALA A 675 8.87 -7.72 3.75
C ALA A 675 8.71 -6.27 3.25
N CYS A 676 9.80 -5.61 2.86
CA CYS A 676 9.73 -4.27 2.27
C CYS A 676 8.98 -4.28 0.93
N SER A 677 9.14 -5.35 0.14
CA SER A 677 8.37 -5.52 -1.09
C SER A 677 6.87 -5.62 -0.82
N LYS A 678 6.49 -6.33 0.23
CA LYS A 678 5.08 -6.46 0.62
C LYS A 678 4.49 -5.18 1.17
N GLU A 679 5.26 -4.40 1.92
CA GLU A 679 4.85 -3.06 2.32
C GLU A 679 4.63 -2.15 1.09
N ALA A 680 5.44 -2.28 0.04
CA ALA A 680 5.23 -1.58 -1.22
C ALA A 680 3.96 -2.05 -1.97
N GLU A 681 3.75 -3.36 -2.10
CA GLU A 681 2.54 -3.94 -2.72
C GLU A 681 1.26 -3.47 -2.02
N LYS A 682 1.30 -3.38 -0.69
CA LYS A 682 0.20 -2.82 0.12
C LYS A 682 -0.10 -1.38 -0.30
N ILE A 683 0.92 -0.52 -0.37
CA ILE A 683 0.73 0.89 -0.79
C ILE A 683 0.22 0.97 -2.23
N ASP A 684 0.78 0.18 -3.15
CA ASP A 684 0.33 0.10 -4.56
C ASP A 684 -1.17 -0.20 -4.66
N SER A 685 -1.62 -1.24 -3.93
CA SER A 685 -3.03 -1.60 -3.83
C SER A 685 -3.88 -0.47 -3.24
N LEU A 686 -3.44 0.17 -2.15
CA LEU A 686 -4.20 1.27 -1.54
C LEU A 686 -4.42 2.43 -2.52
N ILE A 687 -3.44 2.73 -3.38
CA ILE A 687 -3.52 3.76 -4.41
C ILE A 687 -4.48 3.34 -5.53
N ASN A 688 -4.23 2.20 -6.17
CA ASN A 688 -5.00 1.72 -7.33
C ASN A 688 -6.48 1.47 -7.01
N TYR A 689 -6.78 1.21 -5.74
CA TYR A 689 -8.13 0.99 -5.26
C TYR A 689 -8.77 2.20 -4.58
N ALA A 690 -8.09 3.36 -4.57
CA ALA A 690 -8.56 4.58 -3.92
C ALA A 690 -9.05 4.32 -2.48
N SER A 691 -8.25 3.59 -1.70
CA SER A 691 -8.61 3.21 -0.33
C SER A 691 -8.83 4.44 0.53
N PRO A 692 -9.95 4.55 1.27
CA PRO A 692 -10.22 5.69 2.17
C PRO A 692 -9.05 5.98 3.12
N THR A 693 -8.40 4.94 3.63
CA THR A 693 -7.22 5.11 4.52
C THR A 693 -6.07 5.90 3.91
N LEU A 694 -5.95 5.93 2.58
CA LEU A 694 -4.93 6.66 1.85
C LEU A 694 -5.50 7.94 1.25
N VAL A 695 -6.62 7.84 0.50
CA VAL A 695 -7.19 9.00 -0.20
C VAL A 695 -7.82 10.00 0.75
N SER A 696 -8.11 9.65 2.00
CA SER A 696 -8.52 10.65 3.00
C SER A 696 -7.40 11.65 3.30
N HIS A 697 -6.12 11.32 3.10
CA HIS A 697 -5.07 12.33 3.18
C HIS A 697 -5.09 13.22 1.93
N VAL A 698 -5.30 14.53 2.11
CA VAL A 698 -5.50 15.48 0.99
C VAL A 698 -4.38 15.39 -0.06
N PRO A 699 -3.08 15.41 0.29
CA PRO A 699 -2.05 15.30 -0.74
C PRO A 699 -2.08 13.98 -1.52
N LEU A 700 -2.48 12.88 -0.88
CA LEU A 700 -2.52 11.55 -1.50
C LEU A 700 -3.79 11.33 -2.34
N SER A 701 -4.85 12.10 -2.13
CA SER A 701 -6.06 12.02 -2.96
C SER A 701 -5.85 12.50 -4.40
N ALA A 702 -4.75 13.20 -4.67
CA ALA A 702 -4.31 13.55 -6.02
C ALA A 702 -3.66 12.39 -6.78
N PHE A 703 -3.44 11.23 -6.15
CA PHE A 703 -2.92 10.04 -6.84
C PHE A 703 -3.99 9.41 -7.71
N LEU A 704 -3.59 8.99 -8.91
CA LEU A 704 -4.49 8.46 -9.94
C LEU A 704 -4.29 6.96 -10.14
N SER A 705 -3.04 6.54 -10.22
CA SER A 705 -2.65 5.13 -10.37
C SER A 705 -1.20 4.90 -9.93
N SER A 706 -0.86 3.65 -9.68
CA SER A 706 0.48 3.21 -9.31
C SER A 706 0.88 1.96 -10.08
N GLU A 707 2.14 1.91 -10.52
CA GLU A 707 2.77 0.70 -11.06
C GLU A 707 3.90 0.26 -10.14
N ILE A 708 3.85 -0.99 -9.70
CA ILE A 708 4.91 -1.59 -8.89
C ILE A 708 5.89 -2.41 -9.74
N ASN A 709 7.19 -2.23 -9.47
CA ASN A 709 8.26 -3.12 -9.90
C ASN A 709 9.07 -3.53 -8.66
N ALA A 710 9.20 -4.83 -8.40
CA ALA A 710 9.81 -5.35 -7.18
C ALA A 710 10.98 -6.29 -7.51
N SER A 711 12.01 -6.25 -6.66
CA SER A 711 13.10 -7.22 -6.72
C SER A 711 12.57 -8.61 -6.36
N SER A 712 13.08 -9.66 -7.03
CA SER A 712 12.69 -11.05 -6.73
C SER A 712 13.81 -11.79 -6.04
N ILE A 713 13.47 -12.70 -5.12
CA ILE A 713 14.44 -13.48 -4.34
C ILE A 713 14.31 -14.94 -4.79
N HIS A 714 15.42 -15.53 -5.21
CA HIS A 714 15.45 -16.97 -5.47
C HIS A 714 15.96 -17.68 -4.22
N SER A 715 15.13 -18.55 -3.63
CA SER A 715 15.65 -19.61 -2.75
C SER A 715 16.61 -20.44 -3.58
N GLY A 716 17.87 -20.54 -3.15
CA GLY A 716 18.85 -21.41 -3.78
C GLY A 716 18.38 -22.86 -3.76
N GLY A 717 17.59 -23.27 -4.75
CA GLY A 717 17.58 -24.64 -5.19
C GLY A 717 18.99 -24.90 -5.67
N SER A 718 19.72 -25.74 -4.93
CA SER A 718 20.93 -26.36 -5.45
C SER A 718 20.61 -26.86 -6.86
N LEU A 719 21.11 -26.19 -7.89
CA LEU A 719 21.34 -26.88 -9.14
C LEU A 719 22.12 -28.13 -8.75
N PRO A 720 21.77 -29.33 -9.25
CA PRO A 720 22.71 -30.43 -9.16
C PRO A 720 24.00 -29.89 -9.76
N SER A 721 25.05 -29.85 -8.94
CA SER A 721 26.41 -29.52 -9.38
C SER A 721 26.61 -30.15 -10.76
N PRO A 722 27.08 -29.40 -11.78
CA PRO A 722 27.37 -30.02 -13.06
C PRO A 722 28.31 -31.17 -12.74
N VAL A 723 27.83 -32.40 -12.90
CA VAL A 723 28.65 -33.59 -12.72
C VAL A 723 29.84 -33.34 -13.61
N HIS A 724 31.00 -33.19 -12.98
CA HIS A 724 32.24 -32.83 -13.63
C HIS A 724 32.42 -33.75 -14.85
N LEU A 725 32.21 -33.20 -16.06
CA LEU A 725 32.47 -33.91 -17.33
C LEU A 725 33.96 -34.32 -17.44
N SER A 726 34.81 -33.92 -16.49
CA SER A 726 36.21 -34.36 -16.38
C SER A 726 36.39 -35.79 -15.87
N LEU A 727 35.39 -36.44 -15.26
CA LEU A 727 35.51 -37.84 -14.83
C LEU A 727 35.25 -38.86 -15.96
N TRP A 728 34.55 -38.47 -17.02
CA TRP A 728 34.35 -39.32 -18.21
C TRP A 728 35.55 -39.32 -19.15
N PHE A 729 36.31 -38.22 -19.21
CA PHE A 729 37.56 -38.17 -19.97
C PHE A 729 38.70 -38.97 -19.32
N ILE A 730 38.72 -39.07 -17.98
CA ILE A 730 39.76 -39.84 -17.27
C ILE A 730 39.48 -41.36 -17.36
N LEU A 731 38.21 -41.80 -17.37
CA LEU A 731 37.89 -43.22 -17.59
C LEU A 731 38.14 -43.69 -19.05
N ALA A 732 37.99 -42.82 -20.05
CA ALA A 732 38.27 -43.16 -21.44
C ALA A 732 39.79 -43.27 -21.75
N LEU A 733 40.63 -42.55 -21.01
CA LEU A 733 42.09 -42.60 -21.14
C LEU A 733 42.73 -43.81 -20.43
N ILE A 734 42.03 -44.46 -19.50
CA ILE A 734 42.53 -45.67 -18.80
C ILE A 734 42.21 -46.96 -19.57
N ILE A 735 41.25 -46.94 -20.51
CA ILE A 735 40.85 -48.12 -21.30
C ILE A 735 41.67 -48.27 -22.60
N THR A 736 42.48 -47.28 -22.99
CA THR A 736 43.32 -47.34 -24.21
C THR A 736 44.79 -47.67 -23.96
N ALA A 737 45.17 -47.97 -22.71
CA ALA A 737 46.53 -48.38 -22.35
C ALA A 737 46.55 -49.75 -21.66
N ALA A 738 46.17 -50.80 -22.39
CA ALA A 738 46.53 -52.18 -22.07
C ALA A 738 47.41 -52.74 -23.23
N PRO A 739 48.68 -53.07 -22.98
CA PRO A 739 49.54 -53.64 -24.00
C PRO A 739 49.15 -55.11 -24.26
N ARG A 740 49.00 -55.46 -25.53
CA ARG A 740 49.06 -56.85 -26.00
C ARG A 740 50.38 -57.47 -25.53
N ILE A 741 50.31 -58.49 -24.69
CA ILE A 741 51.38 -59.49 -24.53
C ILE A 741 50.72 -60.87 -24.58
N GLN A 742 51.02 -61.53 -25.71
CA GLN A 742 50.88 -62.95 -26.09
C GLN A 742 49.68 -63.78 -25.62
#